data_AF-A0A4R6XRS3-F1
#
_entry.id   AF-A0A4R6XRS3-F1
#
_cell.length_a   1.000
_cell.length_b   1.000
_cell.length_c   1.000
_cell.angle_alpha   90.00
_cell.angle_beta   90.00
_cell.angle_gamma   90.00
#
_symmetry.space_group_name_H-M   'P 1'
#
loop_
_entity.id
_entity.type
_entity.pdbx_description
1 polymer ?
#
loop_
_entity_poly.entity_id
_entity_poly.type
_entity_poly.pdbx_seq_one_letter_code
_entity_poly.pdbx_strand_id
1 'polypeptide(L)'
;MKTTNKHLTALLLTGMISSAQAVDLLLEGFETDGNGSRYIASTPFNDGGSDHWNRTDGSDISNTTAPYSNYQGSYFWAAEDVNDNGGNGMTPQTLLFEDININAYNNLAFSGLFGAGNGPGATNYDAADFVKIQYRIDGSGNDTYTDGVCFAYQDNGDDFNEPFGLDADCNGVADEPLLEMIPAMASYGFTIPTTGYTIDLLVSVSVDAGSEEFGFDQLLLTGDDTGVDTLPVVLATNPADQAIDVELNSNIQITFSEAVDVGVNAVTVDCTQSGIQIFGEMFDVSSIDLATSDFISTDVCTVTLDASVINDRDGTFNQLDGDRDGNAGGDYVFSFTAVPDTAPEVSSTDPTDGSVGLQIDDNLIVNFSESIDATANAATLVCSQSGAVSLSGVQVDDVAVMTIDPDSNLIDLETCDLTLLAAEIFDNDLTQDNMVADVVISFMVGYPVVEIFDIQGDGLASPYHLSTVTTLDNIVTALDSNGFYMQTPDARNDSNPLTSSGIYVFTGGAPAVSVGDQVDLTGDIEEFFDLTEFTNPGSYVLTVDASNQPLPAAIILDANFPYTDPTVFPCGIESLGYECFEGMLFDMPAGVVSAASAGFFGSDINDIVVNAGSQRAMREPGIEYPDSLAYPGLPEFDGNPELIEMSVEALTLPFQTLAAGTKISAKGVISYGFGDYELQPSELIVIEENVIPKPVRDAVADEVTIGSANLYRFFDPIDDPGEEDDDQIEDPAVYANRLVKLAKYVVNDLKSPTLIGLQEVENLNVLNELITAISAEGGPTYTASLIDGNDRGGIDVAYLYQAALLSNVVITQYGAAEINTFDSSLLHDRPPLRLKATADLSNGGTLDLNVLVVHMRSRGSIDSASDGERVRSKRLQQANSVAAMIDVILTEDPLVGLYVIGDFNAFQFTDGYVDVVGQITGQAIAADNLLWDEPLFVNAPLTQAVQTLVAEDQYSFVFSGIAQILDNAIMNDIGLMNMTGFQFVRGQADANIDLESNNTSVRSSDHDGFVIFVQEDNDLIFSHGFE
;
A
#
# COMPACT_ATOMS: atom_id res chain seq x y z
N MET A 1 1.12 -54.95 -14.07
CA MET A 1 0.27 -53.84 -13.58
C MET A 1 0.58 -52.66 -14.48
N LYS A 2 -0.06 -52.59 -15.66
CA LYS A 2 -1.26 -51.79 -15.97
C LYS A 2 -1.09 -50.31 -15.63
N THR A 3 -0.56 -49.58 -16.60
CA THR A 3 -0.70 -48.14 -16.83
C THR A 3 -1.96 -47.89 -17.68
N THR A 4 -2.74 -46.86 -17.36
CA THR A 4 -3.74 -46.27 -18.27
C THR A 4 -4.02 -44.82 -17.85
N ASN A 5 -3.70 -43.90 -18.77
CA ASN A 5 -4.19 -42.51 -18.82
C ASN A 5 -5.73 -42.51 -18.80
N LYS A 6 -6.33 -41.60 -18.04
CA LYS A 6 -7.72 -41.17 -18.23
C LYS A 6 -7.70 -39.80 -18.90
N HIS A 7 -7.92 -39.83 -20.21
CA HIS A 7 -8.32 -38.67 -20.99
C HIS A 7 -9.78 -38.34 -20.67
N LEU A 8 -10.05 -37.06 -20.43
CA LEU A 8 -11.37 -36.45 -20.54
C LEU A 8 -11.94 -36.84 -21.92
N THR A 9 -13.06 -37.55 -21.91
CA THR A 9 -13.62 -38.17 -23.11
C THR A 9 -14.63 -37.20 -23.70
N ALA A 10 -14.26 -36.56 -24.81
CA ALA A 10 -15.20 -35.99 -25.77
C ALA A 10 -16.22 -37.06 -26.16
N LEU A 11 -17.50 -36.77 -25.96
CA LEU A 11 -18.59 -37.66 -26.32
C LEU A 11 -18.85 -37.55 -27.84
N LEU A 12 -18.10 -38.32 -28.64
CA LEU A 12 -18.47 -38.61 -30.03
C LEU A 12 -19.66 -39.57 -30.03
N LEU A 13 -20.87 -39.04 -30.25
CA LEU A 13 -22.07 -39.83 -30.49
C LEU A 13 -22.19 -40.17 -31.98
N THR A 14 -21.56 -41.26 -32.45
CA THR A 14 -21.92 -41.86 -33.74
C THR A 14 -23.09 -42.83 -33.55
N GLY A 15 -24.31 -42.31 -33.73
CA GLY A 15 -25.52 -43.08 -33.94
C GLY A 15 -26.29 -42.46 -35.11
N MET A 16 -26.41 -43.19 -36.24
CA MET A 16 -27.26 -42.77 -37.35
C MET A 16 -28.73 -42.79 -36.91
N ILE A 17 -29.21 -41.62 -36.51
CA ILE A 17 -30.61 -41.18 -36.49
C ILE A 17 -30.55 -39.85 -37.25
N SER A 18 -31.53 -39.54 -38.10
CA SER A 18 -31.50 -38.33 -38.93
C SER A 18 -31.31 -37.11 -38.03
N SER A 19 -30.11 -36.54 -38.00
CA SER A 19 -29.81 -35.31 -37.29
C SER A 19 -30.57 -34.20 -38.01
N ALA A 20 -31.57 -33.62 -37.35
CA ALA A 20 -31.88 -32.23 -37.62
C ALA A 20 -30.56 -31.47 -37.47
N GLN A 21 -30.22 -30.66 -38.46
CA GLN A 21 -28.98 -29.91 -38.46
C GLN A 21 -29.26 -28.70 -37.57
N ALA A 22 -28.53 -28.55 -36.47
CA ALA A 22 -28.64 -27.37 -35.62
C ALA A 22 -28.45 -26.11 -36.48
N VAL A 23 -29.37 -25.17 -36.33
CA VAL A 23 -29.40 -23.88 -37.03
C VAL A 23 -28.91 -22.81 -36.06
N ASP A 24 -28.08 -21.90 -36.55
CA ASP A 24 -27.66 -20.71 -35.80
C ASP A 24 -28.84 -19.73 -35.75
N LEU A 25 -29.40 -19.53 -34.57
CA LEU A 25 -30.53 -18.65 -34.29
C LEU A 25 -30.06 -17.23 -33.94
N LEU A 26 -28.87 -17.13 -33.33
CA LEU A 26 -28.11 -15.90 -33.13
C LEU A 26 -26.64 -16.22 -33.38
N LEU A 27 -25.92 -15.33 -34.06
CA LEU A 27 -24.46 -15.32 -34.09
C LEU A 27 -23.99 -13.86 -34.07
N GLU A 28 -23.45 -13.42 -32.94
CA GLU A 28 -22.81 -12.12 -32.79
C GLU A 28 -21.32 -12.30 -32.52
N GLY A 29 -20.50 -11.72 -33.39
CA GLY A 29 -19.04 -11.77 -33.28
C GLY A 29 -18.40 -10.39 -33.35
N PHE A 30 -19.18 -9.33 -33.14
CA PHE A 30 -18.75 -7.93 -33.05
C PHE A 30 -17.96 -7.38 -34.24
N GLU A 31 -17.87 -8.08 -35.37
CA GLU A 31 -17.13 -7.59 -36.54
C GLU A 31 -17.71 -6.31 -37.15
N THR A 32 -19.00 -6.06 -36.91
CA THR A 32 -19.68 -4.80 -37.24
C THR A 32 -20.41 -4.29 -36.03
N ASP A 33 -20.52 -2.97 -35.87
CA ASP A 33 -21.38 -2.41 -34.83
C ASP A 33 -22.82 -2.87 -35.04
N GLY A 34 -23.44 -3.34 -33.95
CA GLY A 34 -24.80 -3.85 -33.90
C GLY A 34 -25.66 -3.13 -32.88
N ASN A 35 -25.13 -2.12 -32.19
CA ASN A 35 -25.85 -1.44 -31.14
C ASN A 35 -27.10 -0.72 -31.72
N GLY A 36 -28.23 -0.86 -31.04
CA GLY A 36 -29.54 -0.37 -31.47
C GLY A 36 -30.18 -1.12 -32.64
N SER A 37 -29.57 -2.20 -33.14
CA SER A 37 -30.11 -2.98 -34.27
C SER A 37 -30.11 -4.50 -34.09
N ARG A 38 -29.02 -5.06 -33.54
CA ARG A 38 -28.89 -6.49 -33.22
C ARG A 38 -28.82 -6.75 -31.71
N TYR A 39 -28.35 -5.76 -30.97
CA TYR A 39 -28.32 -5.73 -29.52
C TYR A 39 -28.48 -4.29 -29.03
N ILE A 40 -28.79 -4.13 -27.75
CA ILE A 40 -28.84 -2.85 -27.05
C ILE A 40 -27.80 -2.90 -25.94
N ALA A 41 -26.76 -2.08 -26.06
CA ALA A 41 -25.76 -1.90 -25.02
C ALA A 41 -26.11 -0.69 -24.16
N SER A 42 -25.87 -0.81 -22.85
CA SER A 42 -25.61 0.33 -21.98
C SER A 42 -24.52 1.23 -22.57
N THR A 43 -24.58 2.54 -22.26
CA THR A 43 -23.79 3.59 -22.93
C THR A 43 -22.31 3.22 -23.02
N PRO A 44 -21.77 2.95 -24.23
CA PRO A 44 -20.38 2.57 -24.37
C PRO A 44 -19.41 3.70 -24.01
N PHE A 45 -18.29 3.37 -23.37
CA PHE A 45 -17.22 4.31 -23.02
C PHE A 45 -15.85 3.65 -23.16
N ASN A 46 -14.83 4.49 -23.33
CA ASN A 46 -13.41 4.13 -23.35
C ASN A 46 -12.61 5.41 -23.09
N ASP A 47 -11.84 5.46 -22.01
CA ASP A 47 -10.98 6.60 -21.66
C ASP A 47 -9.51 6.43 -22.15
N GLY A 48 -9.19 5.26 -22.72
CA GLY A 48 -7.85 4.88 -23.17
C GLY A 48 -6.91 4.44 -22.05
N GLY A 49 -7.42 4.35 -20.82
CA GLY A 49 -6.75 3.90 -19.60
C GLY A 49 -7.43 2.65 -19.05
N SER A 50 -7.99 2.76 -17.85
CA SER A 50 -8.55 1.66 -17.06
C SER A 50 -10.06 1.48 -17.21
N ASP A 51 -10.76 2.38 -17.90
CA ASP A 51 -12.22 2.36 -17.96
C ASP A 51 -12.69 2.01 -19.37
N HIS A 52 -13.27 0.84 -19.53
CA HIS A 52 -13.70 0.37 -20.84
C HIS A 52 -15.02 -0.38 -20.78
N TRP A 53 -15.95 -0.01 -21.67
CA TRP A 53 -17.14 -0.78 -21.96
C TRP A 53 -17.52 -0.57 -23.42
N ASN A 54 -16.87 -1.29 -24.33
CA ASN A 54 -17.15 -1.16 -25.75
C ASN A 54 -16.60 -2.32 -26.60
N ARG A 55 -17.05 -2.36 -27.85
CA ARG A 55 -16.43 -3.10 -28.96
C ARG A 55 -15.01 -2.58 -29.22
N THR A 56 -14.03 -3.47 -29.17
CA THR A 56 -12.59 -3.17 -29.26
C THR A 56 -11.87 -4.18 -30.18
N ASP A 57 -10.72 -3.80 -30.73
CA ASP A 57 -9.76 -4.72 -31.39
C ASP A 57 -8.62 -5.18 -30.47
N GLY A 58 -8.68 -4.78 -29.20
CA GLY A 58 -7.72 -5.03 -28.14
C GLY A 58 -6.55 -4.03 -28.09
N SER A 59 -6.52 -2.99 -28.94
CA SER A 59 -5.45 -1.99 -28.93
C SER A 59 -5.70 -0.79 -28.01
N ASP A 60 -6.93 -0.63 -27.56
CA ASP A 60 -7.47 0.50 -26.79
C ASP A 60 -8.00 0.07 -25.41
N ILE A 61 -7.43 -1.01 -24.84
CA ILE A 61 -7.71 -1.53 -23.49
C ILE A 61 -6.40 -1.74 -22.71
N SER A 62 -6.40 -1.49 -21.41
CA SER A 62 -5.20 -1.57 -20.55
C SER A 62 -5.02 -2.97 -19.97
N ASN A 63 -4.77 -3.97 -20.81
CA ASN A 63 -4.61 -5.34 -20.30
C ASN A 63 -3.26 -5.54 -19.59
N THR A 64 -3.29 -5.59 -18.27
CA THR A 64 -2.11 -5.72 -17.38
C THR A 64 -1.44 -7.10 -17.45
N THR A 65 -2.21 -8.16 -17.73
CA THR A 65 -1.71 -9.55 -17.71
C THR A 65 -1.15 -10.02 -19.06
N ALA A 66 -1.96 -9.98 -20.12
CA ALA A 66 -1.56 -10.32 -21.50
C ALA A 66 -2.67 -9.97 -22.51
N PRO A 67 -2.34 -9.61 -23.77
CA PRO A 67 -3.35 -9.34 -24.79
C PRO A 67 -4.33 -10.50 -25.00
N TYR A 68 -5.62 -10.18 -25.19
CA TYR A 68 -6.62 -11.20 -25.54
C TYR A 68 -6.25 -11.94 -26.82
N SER A 69 -6.55 -13.24 -26.83
CA SER A 69 -6.30 -14.12 -27.98
C SER A 69 -7.40 -15.16 -28.12
N ASN A 70 -7.46 -15.85 -29.26
CA ASN A 70 -8.47 -16.84 -29.64
C ASN A 70 -9.91 -16.32 -29.88
N TYR A 71 -10.16 -15.02 -29.75
CA TYR A 71 -11.33 -14.39 -30.36
C TYR A 71 -11.31 -14.54 -31.90
N GLN A 72 -12.45 -14.34 -32.55
CA GLN A 72 -12.69 -14.68 -33.95
C GLN A 72 -13.05 -13.45 -34.77
N GLY A 73 -12.06 -12.96 -35.50
CA GLY A 73 -12.22 -11.80 -36.35
C GLY A 73 -11.24 -10.72 -35.96
N SER A 74 -11.67 -9.47 -36.06
CA SER A 74 -10.85 -8.29 -35.74
C SER A 74 -11.38 -7.54 -34.52
N TYR A 75 -12.62 -7.80 -34.08
CA TYR A 75 -13.22 -7.09 -32.97
C TYR A 75 -13.91 -8.06 -32.01
N PHE A 76 -13.96 -7.69 -30.74
CA PHE A 76 -14.66 -8.37 -29.67
C PHE A 76 -15.22 -7.32 -28.70
N TRP A 77 -15.96 -7.72 -27.66
CA TRP A 77 -16.42 -6.81 -26.62
C TRP A 77 -15.55 -6.96 -25.38
N ALA A 78 -15.18 -5.85 -24.74
CA ALA A 78 -14.41 -5.85 -23.49
C ALA A 78 -15.07 -4.98 -22.42
N ALA A 79 -14.70 -5.24 -21.17
CA ALA A 79 -15.09 -4.51 -19.98
C ALA A 79 -13.88 -4.36 -19.04
N GLU A 80 -13.70 -3.19 -18.45
CA GLU A 80 -12.69 -2.84 -17.45
C GLU A 80 -13.25 -1.66 -16.63
N ASP A 81 -13.11 -1.69 -15.31
CA ASP A 81 -13.56 -0.65 -14.37
C ASP A 81 -14.87 0.06 -14.77
N VAL A 82 -16.00 -0.65 -14.61
CA VAL A 82 -17.27 -0.19 -15.20
C VAL A 82 -18.11 0.70 -14.31
N ASN A 83 -17.63 1.06 -13.10
CA ASN A 83 -18.45 1.72 -12.08
C ASN A 83 -17.91 3.04 -11.50
N ASP A 84 -16.67 3.43 -11.80
CA ASP A 84 -16.03 4.59 -11.20
C ASP A 84 -16.27 5.92 -11.97
N ASN A 85 -15.50 6.97 -11.67
CA ASN A 85 -15.71 8.34 -12.12
C ASN A 85 -15.23 8.63 -13.56
N GLY A 86 -14.66 7.65 -14.29
CA GLY A 86 -14.41 7.73 -15.74
C GLY A 86 -15.31 6.82 -16.60
N GLY A 87 -16.08 5.92 -15.97
CA GLY A 87 -17.21 5.22 -16.57
C GLY A 87 -18.52 6.02 -16.63
N ASN A 88 -19.65 5.35 -16.94
CA ASN A 88 -20.98 5.97 -17.00
C ASN A 88 -21.77 5.91 -15.66
N GLY A 89 -21.14 5.39 -14.59
CA GLY A 89 -21.73 5.23 -13.25
C GLY A 89 -22.87 4.20 -13.15
N MET A 90 -23.07 3.33 -14.15
CA MET A 90 -24.05 2.23 -14.10
C MET A 90 -23.38 0.91 -13.70
N THR A 91 -23.98 0.21 -12.75
CA THR A 91 -23.53 -1.14 -12.37
C THR A 91 -24.74 -2.02 -12.07
N PRO A 92 -24.88 -3.19 -12.72
CA PRO A 92 -24.01 -3.72 -13.78
C PRO A 92 -24.19 -3.01 -15.14
N GLN A 93 -23.16 -3.05 -15.99
CA GLN A 93 -23.32 -2.76 -17.42
C GLN A 93 -24.03 -3.93 -18.11
N THR A 94 -24.79 -3.63 -19.16
CA THR A 94 -25.63 -4.61 -19.85
C THR A 94 -25.49 -4.58 -21.37
N LEU A 95 -25.58 -5.77 -21.98
CA LEU A 95 -25.71 -6.01 -23.42
C LEU A 95 -26.89 -6.96 -23.67
N LEU A 96 -27.95 -6.46 -24.30
CA LEU A 96 -29.22 -7.16 -24.44
C LEU A 96 -29.52 -7.53 -25.91
N PHE A 97 -29.85 -8.79 -26.16
CA PHE A 97 -30.38 -9.29 -27.42
C PHE A 97 -31.84 -9.70 -27.19
N GLU A 98 -32.77 -9.00 -27.84
CA GLU A 98 -34.21 -9.24 -27.64
C GLU A 98 -34.83 -10.03 -28.80
N ASP A 99 -35.94 -10.70 -28.51
CA ASP A 99 -36.85 -11.26 -29.50
C ASP A 99 -36.23 -12.26 -30.49
N ILE A 100 -35.23 -13.04 -30.06
CA ILE A 100 -34.63 -14.07 -30.91
C ILE A 100 -35.66 -15.16 -31.16
N ASN A 101 -36.03 -15.38 -32.42
CA ASN A 101 -37.05 -16.37 -32.79
C ASN A 101 -36.54 -17.79 -32.53
N ILE A 102 -37.21 -18.49 -31.62
CA ILE A 102 -36.97 -19.91 -31.29
C ILE A 102 -38.19 -20.78 -31.60
N ASN A 103 -39.23 -20.21 -32.21
CA ASN A 103 -40.43 -20.91 -32.60
C ASN A 103 -40.09 -22.06 -33.57
N ALA A 104 -40.68 -23.23 -33.34
CA ALA A 104 -40.39 -24.47 -34.06
C ALA A 104 -38.95 -25.01 -33.92
N TYR A 105 -38.15 -24.50 -32.98
CA TYR A 105 -36.83 -25.07 -32.63
C TYR A 105 -36.85 -25.75 -31.26
N ASN A 106 -36.08 -26.83 -31.10
CA ASN A 106 -35.82 -27.47 -29.81
C ASN A 106 -34.31 -27.70 -29.60
N ASN A 107 -33.94 -28.30 -28.47
CA ASN A 107 -32.53 -28.50 -28.10
C ASN A 107 -31.71 -27.20 -28.14
N LEU A 108 -32.31 -26.11 -27.65
CA LEU A 108 -31.69 -24.80 -27.64
C LEU A 108 -30.40 -24.81 -26.80
N ALA A 109 -29.34 -24.23 -27.34
CA ALA A 109 -28.05 -24.15 -26.66
C ALA A 109 -27.34 -22.83 -26.98
N PHE A 110 -26.84 -22.19 -25.94
CA PHE A 110 -25.99 -21.00 -26.03
C PHE A 110 -24.52 -21.38 -25.88
N SER A 111 -23.65 -20.72 -26.63
CA SER A 111 -22.20 -20.71 -26.39
C SER A 111 -21.59 -19.36 -26.75
N GLY A 112 -20.52 -18.97 -26.07
CA GLY A 112 -19.69 -17.81 -26.39
C GLY A 112 -18.22 -18.08 -26.09
N LEU A 113 -17.33 -17.25 -26.62
CA LEU A 113 -15.93 -17.18 -26.23
C LEU A 113 -15.77 -16.14 -25.14
N PHE A 114 -15.12 -16.50 -24.03
CA PHE A 114 -14.93 -15.63 -22.88
C PHE A 114 -13.49 -15.74 -22.37
N GLY A 115 -12.90 -14.62 -21.96
CA GLY A 115 -11.57 -14.52 -21.36
C GLY A 115 -11.53 -13.41 -20.31
N ALA A 116 -10.56 -13.51 -19.40
CA ALA A 116 -10.33 -12.51 -18.36
C ALA A 116 -8.82 -12.29 -18.20
N GLY A 117 -8.38 -11.08 -17.83
CA GLY A 117 -7.05 -10.85 -17.29
C GLY A 117 -6.94 -11.63 -15.98
N ASN A 118 -6.05 -12.62 -15.89
CA ASN A 118 -5.90 -13.51 -14.74
C ASN A 118 -4.44 -13.93 -14.61
N GLY A 119 -3.75 -13.42 -13.58
CA GLY A 119 -2.33 -13.64 -13.32
C GLY A 119 -1.93 -13.32 -11.87
N PRO A 120 -0.88 -13.97 -11.32
CA PRO A 120 -0.45 -13.71 -9.95
C PRO A 120 -0.06 -12.24 -9.73
N GLY A 121 -0.84 -11.52 -8.90
CA GLY A 121 -0.61 -10.11 -8.55
C GLY A 121 -0.97 -9.10 -9.65
N ALA A 122 -1.78 -9.51 -10.63
CA ALA A 122 -2.20 -8.68 -11.76
C ALA A 122 -3.73 -8.55 -11.88
N THR A 123 -4.48 -9.00 -10.88
CA THR A 123 -5.95 -8.97 -10.89
C THR A 123 -6.49 -8.57 -9.54
N ASN A 124 -7.52 -7.73 -9.55
CA ASN A 124 -8.11 -7.17 -8.34
C ASN A 124 -9.50 -7.72 -8.01
N TYR A 125 -9.99 -8.73 -8.75
CA TYR A 125 -11.41 -9.13 -8.65
C TYR A 125 -11.85 -9.42 -7.22
N ASP A 126 -13.02 -8.89 -6.87
CA ASP A 126 -13.56 -8.88 -5.52
C ASP A 126 -14.94 -9.55 -5.44
N ALA A 127 -15.53 -9.56 -4.24
CA ALA A 127 -16.82 -10.20 -4.02
C ALA A 127 -18.02 -9.56 -4.76
N ALA A 128 -17.89 -8.32 -5.22
CA ALA A 128 -18.90 -7.62 -6.01
C ALA A 128 -18.82 -7.96 -7.50
N ASP A 129 -17.71 -8.54 -7.96
CA ASP A 129 -17.47 -8.80 -9.38
C ASP A 129 -18.17 -10.02 -9.91
N PHE A 130 -18.82 -9.83 -11.06
CA PHE A 130 -19.44 -10.93 -11.79
C PHE A 130 -19.63 -10.62 -13.27
N VAL A 131 -19.68 -11.72 -14.03
CA VAL A 131 -20.25 -11.72 -15.38
C VAL A 131 -21.32 -12.78 -15.49
N LYS A 132 -22.51 -12.39 -15.94
CA LYS A 132 -23.66 -13.30 -16.08
C LYS A 132 -24.21 -13.26 -17.49
N ILE A 133 -24.39 -14.44 -18.07
CA ILE A 133 -25.14 -14.62 -19.30
C ILE A 133 -26.46 -15.26 -18.92
N GLN A 134 -27.52 -14.51 -19.16
CA GLN A 134 -28.86 -14.82 -18.69
C GLN A 134 -29.80 -14.89 -19.88
N TYR A 135 -30.93 -15.58 -19.70
CA TYR A 135 -31.92 -15.72 -20.77
C TYR A 135 -33.35 -15.66 -20.24
N ARG A 136 -34.28 -15.34 -21.14
CA ARG A 136 -35.71 -15.28 -20.84
C ARG A 136 -36.51 -15.72 -22.05
N ILE A 137 -37.41 -16.70 -21.88
CA ILE A 137 -38.27 -17.20 -22.97
C ILE A 137 -39.65 -16.58 -22.84
N ASP A 138 -40.19 -16.08 -23.96
CA ASP A 138 -41.54 -15.50 -24.08
C ASP A 138 -41.86 -14.41 -23.04
N GLY A 139 -40.83 -13.77 -22.48
CA GLY A 139 -40.97 -12.73 -21.47
C GLY A 139 -41.04 -11.34 -22.05
N SER A 140 -41.49 -10.38 -21.26
CA SER A 140 -41.52 -8.96 -21.65
C SER A 140 -41.19 -8.05 -20.48
N GLY A 141 -40.57 -6.90 -20.76
CA GLY A 141 -40.33 -5.86 -19.76
C GLY A 141 -39.61 -6.36 -18.50
N ASN A 142 -40.31 -6.35 -17.36
CA ASN A 142 -39.77 -6.63 -16.01
C ASN A 142 -39.68 -8.12 -15.62
N ASP A 143 -39.98 -9.04 -16.54
CA ASP A 143 -39.87 -10.47 -16.25
C ASP A 143 -38.42 -10.86 -15.92
N THR A 144 -38.25 -11.66 -14.87
CA THR A 144 -36.92 -12.03 -14.34
C THR A 144 -36.16 -12.93 -15.31
N TYR A 145 -34.88 -12.61 -15.54
CA TYR A 145 -33.98 -13.45 -16.32
C TYR A 145 -33.56 -14.69 -15.54
N THR A 146 -33.34 -15.79 -16.27
CA THR A 146 -32.76 -17.03 -15.72
C THR A 146 -31.27 -17.05 -16.01
N ASP A 147 -30.46 -17.30 -14.99
CA ASP A 147 -29.01 -17.41 -15.15
C ASP A 147 -28.63 -18.66 -15.96
N GLY A 148 -27.74 -18.48 -16.92
CA GLY A 148 -27.29 -19.54 -17.83
C GLY A 148 -25.86 -19.98 -17.57
N VAL A 149 -24.91 -19.06 -17.70
CA VAL A 149 -23.51 -19.25 -17.29
C VAL A 149 -23.02 -18.00 -16.57
N CYS A 150 -22.32 -18.19 -15.44
CA CYS A 150 -21.81 -17.11 -14.62
C CYS A 150 -20.31 -17.26 -14.39
N PHE A 151 -19.67 -16.13 -14.12
CA PHE A 151 -18.28 -16.02 -13.73
C PHE A 151 -18.22 -15.05 -12.56
N ALA A 152 -17.36 -15.35 -11.58
CA ALA A 152 -17.21 -14.58 -10.35
C ALA A 152 -15.79 -14.75 -9.80
N TYR A 153 -15.46 -13.96 -8.77
CA TYR A 153 -14.21 -14.10 -8.03
C TYR A 153 -14.09 -15.47 -7.34
N GLN A 154 -12.87 -15.82 -6.98
CA GLN A 154 -12.53 -17.04 -6.25
C GLN A 154 -12.22 -16.70 -4.78
N ASP A 155 -13.08 -17.09 -3.85
CA ASP A 155 -12.82 -16.94 -2.41
C ASP A 155 -11.66 -17.87 -1.96
N ASN A 156 -10.44 -17.32 -1.81
CA ASN A 156 -9.28 -18.00 -1.23
C ASN A 156 -9.07 -17.69 0.26
N GLY A 157 -10.06 -17.08 0.92
CA GLY A 157 -10.02 -16.72 2.33
C GLY A 157 -9.95 -15.21 2.59
N ASP A 158 -9.91 -14.39 1.54
CA ASP A 158 -10.27 -12.98 1.57
C ASP A 158 -11.20 -12.64 0.38
N ASP A 159 -11.86 -11.48 0.46
CA ASP A 159 -12.86 -11.04 -0.52
C ASP A 159 -12.25 -10.04 -1.54
N PHE A 160 -10.92 -10.00 -1.70
CA PHE A 160 -10.21 -8.95 -2.45
C PHE A 160 -9.01 -9.48 -3.24
N ASN A 161 -8.82 -9.00 -4.47
CA ASN A 161 -7.66 -9.34 -5.32
C ASN A 161 -7.53 -10.83 -5.64
N GLU A 162 -8.67 -11.42 -6.01
CA GLU A 162 -8.78 -12.85 -6.26
C GLU A 162 -8.80 -13.17 -7.77
N PRO A 163 -8.50 -14.42 -8.18
CA PRO A 163 -8.68 -14.86 -9.55
C PRO A 163 -10.16 -14.92 -9.97
N PHE A 164 -10.44 -14.72 -11.25
CA PHE A 164 -11.80 -14.83 -11.81
C PHE A 164 -12.06 -16.18 -12.49
N GLY A 165 -13.18 -16.82 -12.19
CA GLY A 165 -13.43 -18.20 -12.64
C GLY A 165 -14.90 -18.50 -12.95
N LEU A 166 -15.14 -19.70 -13.47
CA LEU A 166 -16.50 -20.21 -13.73
C LEU A 166 -17.26 -20.42 -12.41
N ASP A 167 -18.40 -19.75 -12.28
CA ASP A 167 -19.42 -19.95 -11.24
C ASP A 167 -20.59 -20.72 -11.88
N ALA A 168 -20.60 -22.05 -11.74
CA ALA A 168 -21.53 -22.90 -12.47
C ALA A 168 -22.92 -22.97 -11.83
N ASP A 169 -23.08 -22.55 -10.57
CA ASP A 169 -24.38 -22.45 -9.90
C ASP A 169 -24.86 -21.00 -9.69
N CYS A 170 -24.08 -20.02 -10.16
CA CYS A 170 -24.38 -18.59 -10.17
C CYS A 170 -24.59 -18.01 -8.76
N ASN A 171 -23.88 -18.55 -7.76
CA ASN A 171 -24.02 -18.14 -6.36
C ASN A 171 -23.18 -16.90 -5.98
N GLY A 172 -22.32 -16.41 -6.89
CA GLY A 172 -21.41 -15.29 -6.68
C GLY A 172 -19.98 -15.68 -6.34
N VAL A 173 -19.62 -16.98 -6.39
CA VAL A 173 -18.27 -17.48 -6.11
C VAL A 173 -17.90 -18.57 -7.12
N ALA A 174 -16.68 -18.54 -7.64
CA ALA A 174 -16.18 -19.54 -8.59
C ALA A 174 -16.13 -20.97 -8.00
N ASP A 175 -16.45 -21.97 -8.83
CA ASP A 175 -16.56 -23.38 -8.44
C ASP A 175 -15.24 -24.19 -8.53
N GLU A 176 -15.12 -25.19 -7.67
CA GLU A 176 -14.01 -26.18 -7.67
C GLU A 176 -14.37 -27.49 -8.43
N PRO A 177 -13.45 -28.08 -9.24
CA PRO A 177 -12.07 -27.69 -9.47
C PRO A 177 -11.94 -26.47 -10.37
N LEU A 178 -11.09 -25.53 -9.95
CA LEU A 178 -10.94 -24.22 -10.58
C LEU A 178 -10.75 -24.30 -12.08
N LEU A 179 -11.60 -23.54 -12.76
CA LEU A 179 -11.48 -23.25 -14.17
C LEU A 179 -11.30 -21.74 -14.31
N GLU A 180 -10.14 -21.26 -13.84
CA GLU A 180 -9.71 -19.86 -14.00
C GLU A 180 -9.83 -19.45 -15.46
N MET A 181 -10.43 -18.28 -15.68
CA MET A 181 -10.40 -17.64 -16.98
C MET A 181 -8.98 -17.16 -17.28
N ILE A 182 -8.61 -17.00 -18.54
CA ILE A 182 -7.32 -16.41 -18.93
C ILE A 182 -7.54 -15.55 -20.19
N PRO A 183 -6.57 -14.70 -20.60
CA PRO A 183 -6.74 -13.85 -21.78
C PRO A 183 -6.90 -14.63 -23.10
N ALA A 184 -6.54 -15.91 -23.12
CA ALA A 184 -6.87 -16.81 -24.22
C ALA A 184 -8.34 -17.25 -24.11
N MET A 185 -9.23 -16.58 -24.85
CA MET A 185 -10.67 -16.82 -24.77
C MET A 185 -11.02 -18.29 -25.04
N ALA A 186 -11.88 -18.84 -24.20
CA ALA A 186 -12.36 -20.22 -24.27
C ALA A 186 -13.88 -20.27 -24.40
N SER A 187 -14.39 -21.36 -24.97
CA SER A 187 -15.83 -21.49 -25.20
C SER A 187 -16.55 -21.98 -23.94
N TYR A 188 -17.53 -21.21 -23.49
CA TYR A 188 -18.46 -21.54 -22.42
C TYR A 188 -19.90 -21.44 -22.92
N GLY A 189 -20.81 -22.15 -22.27
CA GLY A 189 -22.20 -22.20 -22.72
C GLY A 189 -23.08 -23.08 -21.87
N PHE A 190 -24.37 -23.07 -22.16
CA PHE A 190 -25.39 -23.83 -21.44
C PHE A 190 -26.52 -24.27 -22.37
N THR A 191 -27.24 -25.31 -21.96
CA THR A 191 -28.44 -25.76 -22.66
C THR A 191 -29.67 -25.11 -22.07
N ILE A 192 -30.58 -24.65 -22.92
CA ILE A 192 -31.83 -24.05 -22.51
C ILE A 192 -32.90 -25.16 -22.47
N PRO A 193 -33.49 -25.45 -21.30
CA PRO A 193 -34.26 -26.68 -21.07
C PRO A 193 -35.68 -26.68 -21.67
N THR A 194 -36.18 -25.51 -22.09
CA THR A 194 -37.52 -25.30 -22.62
C THR A 194 -37.46 -24.56 -23.95
N THR A 195 -38.53 -24.66 -24.75
CA THR A 195 -38.70 -23.87 -25.97
C THR A 195 -39.92 -22.96 -25.82
N GLY A 196 -40.07 -22.00 -26.72
CA GLY A 196 -41.11 -20.97 -26.76
C GLY A 196 -41.18 -20.35 -28.15
N TYR A 197 -41.65 -19.11 -28.23
CA TYR A 197 -41.71 -18.32 -29.46
C TYR A 197 -40.48 -17.42 -29.62
N THR A 198 -40.12 -16.68 -28.57
CA THR A 198 -38.94 -15.81 -28.55
C THR A 198 -38.06 -16.07 -27.32
N ILE A 199 -36.79 -15.71 -27.43
CA ILE A 199 -35.85 -15.69 -26.31
C ILE A 199 -35.04 -14.40 -26.31
N ASP A 200 -34.89 -13.81 -25.13
CA ASP A 200 -33.96 -12.71 -24.88
C ASP A 200 -32.69 -13.28 -24.25
N LEU A 201 -31.53 -12.72 -24.61
CA LEU A 201 -30.25 -12.98 -23.98
C LEU A 201 -29.69 -11.69 -23.40
N LEU A 202 -29.27 -11.73 -22.13
CA LEU A 202 -28.71 -10.59 -21.42
C LEU A 202 -27.30 -10.95 -20.92
N VAL A 203 -26.32 -10.12 -21.27
CA VAL A 203 -25.00 -10.12 -20.63
C VAL A 203 -25.00 -9.01 -19.60
N SER A 204 -24.68 -9.34 -18.35
CA SER A 204 -24.55 -8.40 -17.23
C SER A 204 -23.13 -8.47 -16.69
N VAL A 205 -22.44 -7.33 -16.59
CA VAL A 205 -21.04 -7.24 -16.15
C VAL A 205 -20.90 -6.24 -15.00
N SER A 206 -20.23 -6.66 -13.93
CA SER A 206 -19.80 -5.85 -12.80
C SER A 206 -18.32 -6.18 -12.58
N VAL A 207 -17.46 -5.22 -12.89
CA VAL A 207 -16.01 -5.17 -12.62
C VAL A 207 -15.73 -3.73 -12.20
N ASP A 208 -15.04 -3.48 -11.11
CA ASP A 208 -14.93 -2.18 -10.45
C ASP A 208 -13.52 -1.68 -10.12
N ALA A 209 -12.51 -2.31 -10.71
CA ALA A 209 -11.15 -1.78 -10.71
C ALA A 209 -10.48 -1.87 -12.08
N GLY A 210 -9.56 -0.93 -12.33
CA GLY A 210 -8.68 -0.87 -13.52
C GLY A 210 -7.69 -2.03 -13.72
N SER A 211 -7.88 -3.17 -13.07
CA SER A 211 -7.12 -4.42 -13.31
C SER A 211 -8.05 -5.65 -13.35
N GLU A 212 -9.31 -5.43 -13.68
CA GLU A 212 -10.36 -6.45 -13.76
C GLU A 212 -10.87 -6.56 -15.20
N GLU A 213 -9.98 -6.96 -16.11
CA GLU A 213 -10.30 -6.94 -17.53
C GLU A 213 -11.08 -8.20 -17.94
N PHE A 214 -12.28 -8.00 -18.50
CA PHE A 214 -13.10 -9.06 -19.07
C PHE A 214 -13.34 -8.88 -20.57
N GLY A 215 -13.34 -9.98 -21.34
CA GLY A 215 -13.57 -9.95 -22.77
C GLY A 215 -14.41 -11.12 -23.29
N PHE A 216 -15.27 -10.86 -24.27
CA PHE A 216 -16.12 -11.88 -24.88
C PHE A 216 -16.37 -11.67 -26.38
N ASP A 217 -16.62 -12.79 -27.06
CA ASP A 217 -16.83 -12.86 -28.51
C ASP A 217 -17.69 -14.09 -28.90
N GLN A 218 -18.15 -14.16 -30.15
CA GLN A 218 -18.90 -15.29 -30.73
C GLN A 218 -20.09 -15.78 -29.91
N LEU A 219 -20.97 -14.86 -29.49
CA LEU A 219 -22.21 -15.22 -28.84
C LEU A 219 -23.13 -15.94 -29.84
N LEU A 220 -23.35 -17.23 -29.62
CA LEU A 220 -24.03 -18.14 -30.52
C LEU A 220 -25.19 -18.83 -29.80
N LEU A 221 -26.40 -18.67 -30.33
CA LEU A 221 -27.56 -19.48 -29.95
C LEU A 221 -27.88 -20.44 -31.08
N THR A 222 -28.05 -21.72 -30.78
CA THR A 222 -28.42 -22.75 -31.76
C THR A 222 -29.69 -23.48 -31.37
N GLY A 223 -30.38 -24.06 -32.36
CA GLY A 223 -31.53 -24.94 -32.15
C GLY A 223 -31.75 -25.93 -33.29
N ASP A 224 -32.35 -27.08 -32.98
CA ASP A 224 -32.76 -28.08 -33.96
C ASP A 224 -34.16 -27.77 -34.49
N ASP A 225 -34.29 -27.61 -35.81
CA ASP A 225 -35.59 -27.46 -36.47
C ASP A 225 -36.47 -28.69 -36.23
N THR A 226 -37.66 -28.48 -35.66
CA THR A 226 -38.60 -29.54 -35.31
C THR A 226 -39.41 -30.06 -36.50
N GLY A 227 -39.46 -29.33 -37.61
CA GLY A 227 -40.30 -29.62 -38.78
C GLY A 227 -41.80 -29.67 -38.48
N VAL A 228 -42.23 -29.12 -37.34
CA VAL A 228 -43.63 -28.95 -36.94
C VAL A 228 -44.12 -27.63 -37.49
N ASP A 229 -45.22 -27.69 -38.23
CA ASP A 229 -45.97 -26.55 -38.71
C ASP A 229 -46.65 -25.83 -37.53
N THR A 230 -46.27 -24.58 -37.28
CA THR A 230 -46.73 -23.79 -36.14
C THR A 230 -47.88 -22.88 -36.54
N LEU A 231 -48.61 -22.36 -35.56
CA LEU A 231 -49.56 -21.29 -35.84
C LEU A 231 -48.76 -19.99 -36.09
N PRO A 232 -49.15 -19.16 -37.07
CA PRO A 232 -48.56 -17.86 -37.23
C PRO A 232 -48.90 -17.01 -36.00
N VAL A 233 -47.90 -16.39 -35.39
CA VAL A 233 -48.04 -15.42 -34.30
C VAL A 233 -47.35 -14.11 -34.68
N VAL A 234 -47.74 -12.99 -34.07
CA VAL A 234 -46.94 -11.77 -34.13
C VAL A 234 -45.75 -11.96 -33.20
N LEU A 235 -44.52 -11.82 -33.69
CA LEU A 235 -43.30 -11.88 -32.89
C LEU A 235 -43.01 -10.53 -32.24
N ALA A 236 -42.97 -9.47 -33.06
CA ALA A 236 -42.58 -8.14 -32.64
C ALA A 236 -43.39 -7.06 -33.35
N THR A 237 -43.50 -5.90 -32.71
CA THR A 237 -44.09 -4.69 -33.28
C THR A 237 -43.17 -3.50 -33.03
N ASN A 238 -43.09 -2.59 -33.98
CA ASN A 238 -42.45 -1.29 -33.82
C ASN A 238 -43.43 -0.21 -34.29
N PRO A 239 -43.93 0.66 -33.41
CA PRO A 239 -43.65 0.73 -31.98
C PRO A 239 -44.07 -0.53 -31.22
N ALA A 240 -43.37 -0.85 -30.14
CA ALA A 240 -43.72 -1.96 -29.26
C ALA A 240 -45.05 -1.70 -28.52
N ASP A 241 -45.69 -2.74 -27.98
CA ASP A 241 -46.90 -2.53 -27.17
C ASP A 241 -46.62 -1.66 -25.96
N GLN A 242 -47.48 -0.66 -25.76
CA GLN A 242 -47.41 0.40 -24.76
C GLN A 242 -46.18 1.30 -24.88
N ALA A 243 -45.49 1.31 -26.03
CA ALA A 243 -44.40 2.25 -26.28
C ALA A 243 -44.88 3.69 -26.03
N ILE A 244 -44.05 4.47 -25.35
CA ILE A 244 -44.21 5.91 -25.22
C ILE A 244 -43.16 6.59 -26.10
N ASP A 245 -43.31 7.88 -26.34
CA ASP A 245 -42.33 8.67 -27.11
C ASP A 245 -42.07 8.17 -28.53
N VAL A 246 -43.13 7.71 -29.21
CA VAL A 246 -43.06 7.33 -30.62
C VAL A 246 -43.00 8.56 -31.52
N GLU A 247 -41.98 8.66 -32.37
CA GLU A 247 -41.81 9.77 -33.31
C GLU A 247 -43.06 9.94 -34.19
N LEU A 248 -43.46 11.18 -34.47
CA LEU A 248 -44.74 11.46 -35.12
C LEU A 248 -44.85 10.90 -36.54
N ASN A 249 -43.73 10.75 -37.26
CA ASN A 249 -43.68 10.19 -38.61
C ASN A 249 -43.37 8.68 -38.62
N SER A 250 -43.39 8.01 -37.46
CA SER A 250 -43.09 6.58 -37.36
C SER A 250 -44.05 5.74 -38.19
N ASN A 251 -43.50 4.86 -39.01
CA ASN A 251 -44.28 3.77 -39.57
C ASN A 251 -44.56 2.71 -38.49
N ILE A 252 -45.60 1.90 -38.72
CA ILE A 252 -45.89 0.74 -37.85
C ILE A 252 -45.39 -0.53 -38.55
N GLN A 253 -44.37 -1.17 -37.97
CA GLN A 253 -43.89 -2.46 -38.41
C GLN A 253 -44.44 -3.60 -37.54
N ILE A 254 -44.83 -4.69 -38.18
CA ILE A 254 -45.33 -5.90 -37.50
C ILE A 254 -44.64 -7.11 -38.11
N THR A 255 -43.97 -7.91 -37.29
CA THR A 255 -43.23 -9.11 -37.72
C THR A 255 -43.95 -10.36 -37.25
N PHE A 256 -44.08 -11.34 -38.13
CA PHE A 256 -44.74 -12.62 -37.86
C PHE A 256 -43.73 -13.75 -37.68
N SER A 257 -44.14 -14.82 -37.01
CA SER A 257 -43.31 -16.02 -36.81
C SER A 257 -42.98 -16.77 -38.10
N GLU A 258 -43.77 -16.53 -39.14
CA GLU A 258 -43.69 -17.15 -40.46
C GLU A 258 -44.39 -16.26 -41.51
N ALA A 259 -44.30 -16.63 -42.79
CA ALA A 259 -44.90 -15.84 -43.86
C ALA A 259 -46.44 -16.00 -43.89
N VAL A 260 -47.17 -14.88 -43.86
CA VAL A 260 -48.63 -14.84 -43.84
C VAL A 260 -49.22 -14.14 -45.07
N ASP A 261 -50.43 -14.56 -45.46
CA ASP A 261 -51.35 -13.81 -46.31
C ASP A 261 -52.29 -12.96 -45.42
N VAL A 262 -52.24 -11.64 -45.61
CA VAL A 262 -52.98 -10.62 -44.84
C VAL A 262 -54.17 -10.13 -45.67
N GLY A 263 -55.38 -10.42 -45.22
CA GLY A 263 -56.62 -10.10 -45.93
C GLY A 263 -56.98 -8.61 -45.98
N VAL A 264 -58.09 -8.29 -46.64
CA VAL A 264 -58.64 -6.93 -46.70
C VAL A 264 -58.96 -6.40 -45.30
N ASN A 265 -58.60 -5.15 -45.01
CA ASN A 265 -58.87 -4.47 -43.73
C ASN A 265 -58.37 -5.22 -42.49
N ALA A 266 -57.32 -6.02 -42.64
CA ALA A 266 -56.81 -6.87 -41.57
C ALA A 266 -56.12 -6.10 -40.44
N VAL A 267 -55.68 -4.85 -40.66
CA VAL A 267 -55.03 -4.03 -39.62
C VAL A 267 -55.74 -2.70 -39.46
N THR A 268 -56.10 -2.34 -38.22
CA THR A 268 -56.71 -1.04 -37.87
C THR A 268 -55.81 -0.31 -36.89
N VAL A 269 -55.52 0.97 -37.14
CA VAL A 269 -54.78 1.87 -36.24
C VAL A 269 -55.74 2.98 -35.81
N ASP A 270 -56.13 3.03 -34.55
CA ASP A 270 -57.08 3.99 -33.98
C ASP A 270 -56.38 4.94 -33.00
N CYS A 271 -56.15 6.18 -33.43
CA CYS A 271 -55.47 7.21 -32.63
C CYS A 271 -56.45 8.26 -32.09
N THR A 272 -56.19 8.74 -30.88
CA THR A 272 -57.06 9.71 -30.18
C THR A 272 -57.33 11.01 -30.94
N GLN A 273 -56.36 11.52 -31.71
CA GLN A 273 -56.42 12.80 -32.42
C GLN A 273 -56.22 12.61 -33.93
N SER A 274 -55.21 11.83 -34.36
CA SER A 274 -55.00 11.52 -35.79
C SER A 274 -56.08 10.62 -36.41
N GLY A 275 -56.95 9.99 -35.59
CA GLY A 275 -58.10 9.22 -36.03
C GLY A 275 -57.76 7.81 -36.54
N ILE A 276 -58.72 7.16 -37.21
CA ILE A 276 -58.64 5.75 -37.62
C ILE A 276 -58.04 5.59 -39.02
N GLN A 277 -57.02 4.75 -39.14
CA GLN A 277 -56.39 4.29 -40.38
C GLN A 277 -56.57 2.77 -40.53
N ILE A 278 -56.81 2.26 -41.75
CA ILE A 278 -57.08 0.84 -42.01
C ILE A 278 -56.19 0.35 -43.15
N PHE A 279 -55.54 -0.80 -42.95
CA PHE A 279 -54.58 -1.42 -43.85
C PHE A 279 -54.93 -2.90 -44.10
N GLY A 280 -54.42 -3.49 -45.19
CA GLY A 280 -54.65 -4.89 -45.55
C GLY A 280 -54.27 -5.22 -47.00
N GLU A 281 -54.58 -6.44 -47.44
CA GLU A 281 -54.19 -7.05 -48.73
C GLU A 281 -52.68 -7.13 -48.98
N MET A 282 -52.01 -8.01 -48.26
CA MET A 282 -50.60 -8.39 -48.50
C MET A 282 -50.52 -9.91 -48.60
N PHE A 283 -49.58 -10.42 -49.40
CA PHE A 283 -49.45 -11.86 -49.64
C PHE A 283 -48.02 -12.28 -49.41
N ASP A 284 -47.84 -13.42 -48.73
CA ASP A 284 -46.53 -14.05 -48.51
C ASP A 284 -45.54 -13.11 -47.80
N VAL A 285 -45.99 -12.45 -46.74
CA VAL A 285 -45.19 -11.47 -45.97
C VAL A 285 -44.85 -12.01 -44.59
N SER A 286 -43.57 -11.98 -44.21
CA SER A 286 -43.12 -12.26 -42.84
C SER A 286 -43.06 -11.01 -41.96
N SER A 287 -43.18 -9.83 -42.58
CA SER A 287 -43.28 -8.54 -41.88
C SER A 287 -44.09 -7.55 -42.72
N ILE A 288 -44.83 -6.67 -42.05
CA ILE A 288 -45.60 -5.58 -42.64
C ILE A 288 -44.97 -4.28 -42.19
N ASP A 289 -44.82 -3.33 -43.11
CA ASP A 289 -44.46 -1.94 -42.81
C ASP A 289 -45.62 -1.03 -43.25
N LEU A 290 -46.33 -0.46 -42.28
CA LEU A 290 -47.49 0.39 -42.49
C LEU A 290 -47.05 1.85 -42.54
N ALA A 291 -47.05 2.42 -43.74
CA ALA A 291 -46.92 3.86 -43.94
C ALA A 291 -48.20 4.57 -43.45
N THR A 292 -48.18 5.01 -42.20
CA THR A 292 -49.23 5.82 -41.58
C THR A 292 -49.15 7.27 -42.07
N SER A 293 -50.24 8.03 -41.91
CA SER A 293 -50.11 9.48 -41.82
C SER A 293 -49.54 9.88 -40.47
N ASP A 294 -48.74 10.95 -40.44
CA ASP A 294 -48.12 11.48 -39.22
C ASP A 294 -49.10 11.57 -38.05
N PHE A 295 -48.67 11.09 -36.89
CA PHE A 295 -49.35 11.19 -35.61
C PHE A 295 -49.34 12.64 -35.10
N ILE A 296 -50.23 12.97 -34.16
CA ILE A 296 -50.21 14.26 -33.47
C ILE A 296 -49.54 14.05 -32.10
N SER A 297 -48.75 15.02 -31.63
CA SER A 297 -48.13 14.96 -30.30
C SER A 297 -49.14 14.55 -29.22
N THR A 298 -48.72 13.64 -28.33
CA THR A 298 -49.53 13.00 -27.28
C THR A 298 -50.66 12.08 -27.78
N ASP A 299 -50.67 11.70 -29.06
CA ASP A 299 -51.62 10.70 -29.56
C ASP A 299 -51.45 9.37 -28.83
N VAL A 300 -52.56 8.82 -28.33
CA VAL A 300 -52.63 7.43 -27.88
C VAL A 300 -53.27 6.61 -29.00
N CYS A 301 -52.48 5.74 -29.61
CA CYS A 301 -52.89 4.88 -30.73
C CYS A 301 -53.08 3.44 -30.26
N THR A 302 -54.13 2.78 -30.75
CA THR A 302 -54.37 1.34 -30.58
C THR A 302 -54.38 0.68 -31.95
N VAL A 303 -53.55 -0.34 -32.13
CA VAL A 303 -53.44 -1.13 -33.36
C VAL A 303 -54.08 -2.50 -33.13
N THR A 304 -54.90 -2.96 -34.08
CA THR A 304 -55.61 -4.24 -34.00
C THR A 304 -55.42 -5.01 -35.30
N LEU A 305 -54.93 -6.24 -35.20
CA LEU A 305 -54.84 -7.21 -36.29
C LEU A 305 -55.98 -8.22 -36.19
N ASP A 306 -56.85 -8.23 -37.19
CA ASP A 306 -57.97 -9.18 -37.31
C ASP A 306 -57.43 -10.55 -37.76
N ALA A 307 -57.33 -11.48 -36.82
CA ALA A 307 -56.78 -12.80 -37.05
C ALA A 307 -57.65 -13.67 -37.97
N SER A 308 -58.93 -13.33 -38.12
CA SER A 308 -59.82 -14.11 -38.98
C SER A 308 -59.45 -14.03 -40.47
N VAL A 309 -58.64 -13.03 -40.84
CA VAL A 309 -58.21 -12.75 -42.21
C VAL A 309 -56.68 -12.76 -42.40
N ILE A 310 -55.90 -13.19 -41.40
CA ILE A 310 -54.45 -13.36 -41.49
C ILE A 310 -54.14 -14.86 -41.36
N ASN A 311 -53.47 -15.45 -42.35
CA ASN A 311 -53.23 -16.90 -42.40
C ASN A 311 -51.83 -17.23 -42.94
N ASP A 312 -51.21 -18.31 -42.48
CA ASP A 312 -49.93 -18.81 -43.00
C ASP A 312 -50.07 -19.45 -44.41
N ARG A 313 -48.94 -19.95 -44.96
CA ARG A 313 -48.91 -20.57 -46.29
C ARG A 313 -48.17 -21.91 -46.39
N ASP A 314 -47.37 -22.24 -45.42
CA ASP A 314 -46.70 -23.51 -45.27
C ASP A 314 -47.55 -24.50 -44.46
N GLY A 315 -47.07 -25.74 -44.44
CA GLY A 315 -47.75 -26.88 -43.82
C GLY A 315 -49.28 -26.93 -43.98
N THR A 316 -49.98 -26.77 -42.87
CA THR A 316 -51.43 -26.76 -42.70
C THR A 316 -51.88 -25.31 -42.60
N PHE A 317 -52.79 -24.88 -43.47
CA PHE A 317 -53.29 -23.51 -43.43
C PHE A 317 -53.94 -23.15 -42.07
N ASN A 318 -53.32 -22.26 -41.30
CA ASN A 318 -53.77 -21.79 -40.00
C ASN A 318 -54.01 -20.27 -39.97
N GLN A 319 -54.95 -19.84 -39.11
CA GLN A 319 -55.18 -18.42 -38.81
C GLN A 319 -54.19 -17.92 -37.75
N LEU A 320 -53.93 -16.60 -37.74
CA LEU A 320 -53.12 -15.93 -36.72
C LEU A 320 -53.60 -16.31 -35.30
N ASP A 321 -52.65 -16.69 -34.45
CA ASP A 321 -52.83 -16.84 -33.00
C ASP A 321 -52.31 -15.55 -32.33
N GLY A 322 -53.11 -14.49 -32.42
CA GLY A 322 -52.74 -13.16 -31.96
C GLY A 322 -52.88 -12.96 -30.45
N ASP A 323 -53.61 -13.80 -29.73
CA ASP A 323 -53.63 -13.79 -28.26
C ASP A 323 -52.63 -14.80 -27.65
N ARG A 324 -51.88 -15.51 -28.51
CA ARG A 324 -50.84 -16.49 -28.16
C ARG A 324 -51.32 -17.56 -27.19
N ASP A 325 -52.59 -17.97 -27.31
CA ASP A 325 -53.18 -18.99 -26.42
C ASP A 325 -52.94 -20.43 -26.91
N GLY A 326 -52.24 -20.57 -28.03
CA GLY A 326 -51.94 -21.83 -28.71
C GLY A 326 -53.07 -22.30 -29.64
N ASN A 327 -54.10 -21.48 -29.87
CA ASN A 327 -55.20 -21.76 -30.79
C ASN A 327 -55.36 -20.65 -31.83
N ALA A 328 -55.60 -21.06 -33.08
CA ALA A 328 -55.79 -20.13 -34.18
C ALA A 328 -57.04 -19.26 -34.02
N GLY A 329 -56.95 -17.98 -34.37
CA GLY A 329 -58.08 -17.07 -34.57
C GLY A 329 -58.29 -15.98 -33.51
N GLY A 330 -57.37 -15.80 -32.56
CA GLY A 330 -57.36 -14.66 -31.63
C GLY A 330 -56.71 -13.42 -32.25
N ASP A 331 -57.32 -12.23 -32.13
CA ASP A 331 -56.77 -10.97 -32.66
C ASP A 331 -55.54 -10.51 -31.86
N TYR A 332 -54.56 -9.89 -32.52
CA TYR A 332 -53.43 -9.24 -31.84
C TYR A 332 -53.72 -7.73 -31.68
N VAL A 333 -53.61 -7.21 -30.46
CA VAL A 333 -53.87 -5.80 -30.14
C VAL A 333 -52.68 -5.24 -29.38
N PHE A 334 -52.18 -4.08 -29.83
CA PHE A 334 -51.16 -3.32 -29.11
C PHE A 334 -51.45 -1.82 -29.16
N SER A 335 -50.78 -1.04 -28.34
CA SER A 335 -50.96 0.41 -28.25
C SER A 335 -49.63 1.16 -28.18
N PHE A 336 -49.61 2.46 -28.46
CA PHE A 336 -48.46 3.32 -28.22
C PHE A 336 -48.88 4.78 -28.02
N THR A 337 -47.98 5.60 -27.48
CA THR A 337 -48.15 7.05 -27.29
C THR A 337 -47.08 7.80 -28.09
N ALA A 338 -47.51 8.76 -28.91
CA ALA A 338 -46.60 9.60 -29.69
C ALA A 338 -45.92 10.67 -28.82
N VAL A 339 -44.67 11.04 -29.15
CA VAL A 339 -43.83 11.97 -28.35
C VAL A 339 -44.59 13.22 -27.90
N PRO A 340 -44.49 13.60 -26.61
CA PRO A 340 -44.70 14.97 -26.19
C PRO A 340 -43.66 15.88 -26.85
N ASP A 341 -44.07 17.07 -27.27
CA ASP A 341 -43.15 18.12 -27.69
C ASP A 341 -42.41 18.68 -26.46
N THR A 342 -41.09 18.76 -26.49
CA THR A 342 -40.26 19.23 -25.37
C THR A 342 -39.43 20.42 -25.79
N ALA A 343 -39.40 21.46 -24.95
CA ALA A 343 -38.52 22.59 -25.16
C ALA A 343 -37.04 22.18 -25.10
N PRO A 344 -36.14 22.85 -25.83
CA PRO A 344 -34.72 22.57 -25.80
C PRO A 344 -34.10 22.88 -24.43
N GLU A 345 -33.12 22.07 -24.04
CA GLU A 345 -32.34 22.21 -22.81
C GLU A 345 -30.83 22.17 -23.13
N VAL A 346 -29.99 22.80 -22.30
CA VAL A 346 -28.53 22.68 -22.42
C VAL A 346 -28.11 21.34 -21.82
N SER A 347 -27.53 20.46 -22.64
CA SER A 347 -27.09 19.13 -22.22
C SER A 347 -25.68 19.14 -21.63
N SER A 348 -24.78 19.98 -22.15
CA SER A 348 -23.45 20.22 -21.57
C SER A 348 -22.81 21.49 -22.11
N THR A 349 -21.79 21.99 -21.41
CA THR A 349 -20.97 23.12 -21.86
C THR A 349 -19.48 22.82 -21.70
N ASP A 350 -18.68 23.39 -22.59
CA ASP A 350 -17.22 23.46 -22.49
C ASP A 350 -16.81 24.92 -22.71
N PRO A 351 -16.29 25.61 -21.70
CA PRO A 351 -16.01 25.15 -20.33
C PRO A 351 -17.26 24.72 -19.55
N THR A 352 -17.10 23.78 -18.63
CA THR A 352 -18.14 23.43 -17.64
C THR A 352 -18.27 24.52 -16.57
N ASP A 353 -19.42 24.61 -15.91
CA ASP A 353 -19.62 25.58 -14.82
C ASP A 353 -18.67 25.29 -13.65
N GLY A 354 -17.94 26.32 -13.23
CA GLY A 354 -16.89 26.27 -12.22
C GLY A 354 -15.50 25.89 -12.73
N SER A 355 -15.32 25.58 -14.02
CA SER A 355 -14.01 25.16 -14.55
C SER A 355 -12.97 26.28 -14.58
N VAL A 356 -11.70 25.87 -14.56
CA VAL A 356 -10.51 26.73 -14.70
C VAL A 356 -9.67 26.23 -15.86
N GLY A 357 -8.67 27.00 -16.28
CA GLY A 357 -7.70 26.58 -17.29
C GLY A 357 -8.12 26.86 -18.75
N LEU A 358 -9.24 27.57 -18.97
CA LEU A 358 -9.63 27.98 -20.33
C LEU A 358 -8.52 28.83 -20.94
N GLN A 359 -8.09 28.51 -22.17
CA GLN A 359 -7.08 29.31 -22.86
C GLN A 359 -7.68 30.64 -23.34
N ILE A 360 -6.82 31.65 -23.47
CA ILE A 360 -7.24 33.01 -23.82
C ILE A 360 -7.92 33.12 -25.20
N ASP A 361 -7.77 32.13 -26.08
CA ASP A 361 -8.32 32.08 -27.44
C ASP A 361 -9.22 30.86 -27.71
N ASP A 362 -9.65 30.16 -26.66
CA ASP A 362 -10.57 29.03 -26.80
C ASP A 362 -12.00 29.49 -27.16
N ASN A 363 -12.68 28.64 -27.92
CA ASN A 363 -14.12 28.77 -28.16
C ASN A 363 -14.90 28.18 -27.00
N LEU A 364 -16.11 28.67 -26.78
CA LEU A 364 -17.08 28.10 -25.85
C LEU A 364 -18.05 27.21 -26.62
N ILE A 365 -18.28 25.99 -26.17
CA ILE A 365 -19.17 25.02 -26.80
C ILE A 365 -20.37 24.80 -25.88
N VAL A 366 -21.57 24.81 -26.45
CA VAL A 366 -22.82 24.50 -25.76
C VAL A 366 -23.55 23.44 -26.56
N ASN A 367 -23.79 22.29 -25.93
CA ASN A 367 -24.59 21.21 -26.49
C ASN A 367 -26.02 21.33 -25.96
N PHE A 368 -27.00 21.02 -26.81
CA PHE A 368 -28.42 21.05 -26.48
C PHE A 368 -29.02 19.63 -26.51
N SER A 369 -30.20 19.45 -25.93
CA SER A 369 -30.99 18.21 -25.99
C SER A 369 -31.46 17.87 -27.41
N GLU A 370 -31.53 18.89 -28.28
CA GLU A 370 -32.05 18.81 -29.63
C GLU A 370 -31.53 19.96 -30.52
N SER A 371 -31.93 19.98 -31.79
CA SER A 371 -31.60 21.08 -32.71
C SER A 371 -32.32 22.36 -32.33
N ILE A 372 -31.58 23.46 -32.20
CA ILE A 372 -32.11 24.79 -31.89
C ILE A 372 -31.85 25.80 -33.00
N ASP A 373 -32.71 26.81 -33.04
CA ASP A 373 -32.46 28.13 -33.61
C ASP A 373 -32.11 29.10 -32.47
N ALA A 374 -31.09 29.92 -32.69
CA ALA A 374 -30.71 30.97 -31.74
C ALA A 374 -30.57 32.31 -32.45
N THR A 375 -31.06 33.39 -31.82
CA THR A 375 -30.83 34.74 -32.33
C THR A 375 -29.42 35.24 -32.01
N ALA A 376 -28.99 36.31 -32.67
CA ALA A 376 -27.71 36.96 -32.37
C ALA A 376 -27.58 37.52 -30.93
N ASN A 377 -28.67 37.55 -30.15
CA ASN A 377 -28.65 37.96 -28.74
C ASN A 377 -28.75 36.77 -27.76
N ALA A 378 -28.71 35.52 -28.25
CA ALA A 378 -28.95 34.34 -27.44
C ALA A 378 -27.90 34.08 -26.36
N ALA A 379 -26.70 34.63 -26.50
CA ALA A 379 -25.62 34.51 -25.53
C ALA A 379 -24.99 35.86 -25.20
N THR A 380 -24.59 36.05 -23.94
CA THR A 380 -23.74 37.17 -23.50
C THR A 380 -22.61 36.67 -22.63
N LEU A 381 -21.42 37.24 -22.78
CA LEU A 381 -20.26 36.91 -21.97
C LEU A 381 -19.80 38.16 -21.20
N VAL A 382 -19.71 38.06 -19.88
CA VAL A 382 -19.20 39.14 -19.02
C VAL A 382 -18.06 38.61 -18.18
N CYS A 383 -16.88 39.20 -18.34
CA CYS A 383 -15.71 38.82 -17.58
C CYS A 383 -15.28 39.91 -16.59
N SER A 384 -14.61 39.49 -15.53
CA SER A 384 -14.20 40.34 -14.41
C SER A 384 -13.23 41.46 -14.80
N GLN A 385 -12.35 41.24 -15.79
CA GLN A 385 -11.38 42.22 -16.26
C GLN A 385 -11.81 42.85 -17.60
N SER A 386 -12.21 42.02 -18.56
CA SER A 386 -12.60 42.42 -19.91
C SER A 386 -13.98 43.09 -19.96
N GLY A 387 -14.82 42.90 -18.93
CA GLY A 387 -16.20 43.38 -18.93
C GLY A 387 -17.05 42.60 -19.93
N ALA A 388 -18.00 43.27 -20.59
CA ALA A 388 -18.83 42.63 -21.62
C ALA A 388 -18.00 42.36 -22.89
N VAL A 389 -17.91 41.10 -23.30
CA VAL A 389 -17.15 40.63 -24.47
C VAL A 389 -18.11 40.44 -25.66
N SER A 390 -17.65 40.81 -26.86
CA SER A 390 -18.42 40.58 -28.09
C SER A 390 -18.22 39.15 -28.57
N LEU A 391 -19.30 38.53 -29.06
CA LEU A 391 -19.32 37.11 -29.42
C LEU A 391 -19.69 36.93 -30.89
N SER A 392 -19.05 35.97 -31.54
CA SER A 392 -19.47 35.42 -32.83
C SER A 392 -19.88 33.95 -32.68
N GLY A 393 -20.54 33.37 -33.70
CA GLY A 393 -21.05 31.99 -33.62
C GLY A 393 -22.34 31.79 -32.83
N VAL A 394 -22.89 32.84 -32.21
CA VAL A 394 -24.12 32.78 -31.38
C VAL A 394 -25.39 32.53 -32.20
N GLN A 395 -25.53 33.17 -33.37
CA GLN A 395 -26.71 32.97 -34.21
C GLN A 395 -26.57 31.69 -35.04
N VAL A 396 -27.42 30.71 -34.75
CA VAL A 396 -27.44 29.40 -35.42
C VAL A 396 -28.87 29.02 -35.84
N ASP A 397 -28.98 28.06 -36.75
CA ASP A 397 -30.24 27.61 -37.37
C ASP A 397 -30.14 26.09 -37.52
N ASP A 398 -31.07 25.37 -36.89
CA ASP A 398 -31.18 23.90 -36.91
C ASP A 398 -29.87 23.16 -36.53
N VAL A 399 -29.30 23.47 -35.36
CA VAL A 399 -28.10 22.78 -34.84
C VAL A 399 -28.24 22.38 -33.38
N ALA A 400 -27.70 21.23 -33.00
CA ALA A 400 -27.67 20.76 -31.61
C ALA A 400 -26.42 21.23 -30.83
N VAL A 401 -25.45 21.84 -31.51
CA VAL A 401 -24.18 22.33 -30.93
C VAL A 401 -23.95 23.77 -31.36
N MET A 402 -23.83 24.66 -30.38
CA MET A 402 -23.47 26.06 -30.58
C MET A 402 -22.01 26.27 -30.19
N THR A 403 -21.18 26.70 -31.14
CA THR A 403 -19.79 27.11 -30.89
C THR A 403 -19.70 28.63 -30.90
N ILE A 404 -19.41 29.21 -29.75
CA ILE A 404 -19.34 30.64 -29.48
C ILE A 404 -17.86 31.06 -29.44
N ASP A 405 -17.49 32.02 -30.26
CA ASP A 405 -16.12 32.56 -30.33
C ASP A 405 -16.08 33.98 -29.75
N PRO A 406 -15.33 34.23 -28.66
CA PRO A 406 -15.02 35.58 -28.20
C PRO A 406 -14.25 36.39 -29.26
N ASP A 407 -14.82 37.49 -29.77
CA ASP A 407 -14.24 38.30 -30.87
C ASP A 407 -12.83 38.87 -30.57
N SER A 408 -12.41 38.84 -29.30
CA SER A 408 -11.08 39.18 -28.83
C SER A 408 -10.64 38.19 -27.77
N ASN A 409 -9.35 37.83 -27.78
CA ASN A 409 -8.75 37.02 -26.74
C ASN A 409 -9.11 37.54 -25.34
N LEU A 410 -9.49 36.61 -24.46
CA LEU A 410 -9.75 36.88 -23.06
C LEU A 410 -8.43 37.17 -22.32
N ILE A 411 -8.54 37.73 -21.12
CA ILE A 411 -7.41 38.07 -20.27
C ILE A 411 -7.16 36.92 -19.30
N ASP A 412 -5.92 36.46 -19.22
CA ASP A 412 -5.50 35.46 -18.26
C ASP A 412 -5.84 35.86 -16.81
N LEU A 413 -6.23 34.87 -15.98
CA LEU A 413 -6.68 35.03 -14.59
C LEU A 413 -7.99 35.80 -14.41
N GLU A 414 -8.85 35.88 -15.43
CA GLU A 414 -10.17 36.47 -15.31
C GLU A 414 -11.28 35.41 -15.20
N THR A 415 -12.25 35.65 -14.31
CA THR A 415 -13.49 34.88 -14.28
C THR A 415 -14.50 35.47 -15.26
N CYS A 416 -15.21 34.60 -15.98
CA CYS A 416 -16.21 34.94 -16.99
C CYS A 416 -17.53 34.22 -16.74
N ASP A 417 -18.64 34.96 -16.90
CA ASP A 417 -20.00 34.42 -16.84
C ASP A 417 -20.59 34.43 -18.26
N LEU A 418 -20.79 33.25 -18.85
CA LEU A 418 -21.57 33.04 -20.07
C LEU A 418 -23.04 32.87 -19.69
N THR A 419 -23.91 33.77 -20.17
CA THR A 419 -25.36 33.67 -19.99
C THR A 419 -26.03 33.33 -21.31
N LEU A 420 -26.74 32.20 -21.35
CA LEU A 420 -27.63 31.79 -22.43
C LEU A 420 -29.06 32.24 -22.10
N LEU A 421 -29.66 33.06 -22.97
CA LEU A 421 -30.98 33.65 -22.78
C LEU A 421 -32.05 32.76 -23.38
N ALA A 422 -32.88 32.17 -22.53
CA ALA A 422 -33.91 31.23 -22.94
C ALA A 422 -34.97 31.84 -23.88
N ALA A 423 -35.21 33.14 -23.77
CA ALA A 423 -36.15 33.84 -24.65
C ALA A 423 -35.69 33.90 -26.12
N GLU A 424 -34.42 33.61 -26.40
CA GLU A 424 -33.76 33.81 -27.70
C GLU A 424 -33.26 32.48 -28.32
N ILE A 425 -33.51 31.35 -27.65
CA ILE A 425 -33.17 29.99 -28.09
C ILE A 425 -34.44 29.17 -28.12
N PHE A 426 -34.76 28.58 -29.27
CA PHE A 426 -36.00 27.84 -29.51
C PHE A 426 -35.79 26.71 -30.51
N ASP A 427 -36.61 25.68 -30.47
CA ASP A 427 -36.66 24.63 -31.49
C ASP A 427 -37.55 25.05 -32.69
N ASN A 428 -37.54 24.24 -33.75
CA ASN A 428 -38.40 24.43 -34.92
C ASN A 428 -39.19 23.17 -35.30
N ASP A 429 -39.05 22.09 -34.55
CA ASP A 429 -39.92 20.94 -34.73
C ASP A 429 -41.28 21.21 -34.07
N LEU A 430 -42.28 20.48 -34.56
CA LEU A 430 -43.65 20.48 -34.04
C LEU A 430 -44.22 21.87 -33.66
N THR A 431 -44.26 22.21 -32.37
CA THR A 431 -44.63 23.52 -31.85
C THR A 431 -43.42 24.23 -31.25
N GLN A 432 -42.93 25.24 -31.96
CA GLN A 432 -41.86 26.13 -31.50
C GLN A 432 -41.93 26.44 -30.01
N ASP A 433 -41.02 25.84 -29.26
CA ASP A 433 -40.83 26.04 -27.84
C ASP A 433 -39.50 26.76 -27.60
N ASN A 434 -39.53 27.68 -26.63
CA ASN A 434 -38.31 28.31 -26.15
C ASN A 434 -37.73 27.47 -25.01
N MET A 435 -36.41 27.55 -24.80
CA MET A 435 -35.81 27.04 -23.56
C MET A 435 -36.59 27.49 -22.32
N VAL A 436 -36.63 26.64 -21.29
CA VAL A 436 -37.46 26.87 -20.11
C VAL A 436 -36.93 27.99 -19.20
N ALA A 437 -35.60 28.14 -19.10
CA ALA A 437 -34.94 29.14 -18.25
C ALA A 437 -33.54 29.51 -18.78
N ASP A 438 -33.10 30.74 -18.45
CA ASP A 438 -31.73 31.18 -18.74
C ASP A 438 -30.70 30.28 -18.03
N VAL A 439 -29.58 30.02 -18.68
CA VAL A 439 -28.46 29.23 -18.12
C VAL A 439 -27.25 30.15 -17.96
N VAL A 440 -26.59 30.09 -16.81
CA VAL A 440 -25.36 30.84 -16.52
C VAL A 440 -24.24 29.86 -16.22
N ILE A 441 -23.14 29.97 -16.95
CA ILE A 441 -21.91 29.18 -16.79
C ILE A 441 -20.79 30.13 -16.38
N SER A 442 -20.14 29.86 -15.25
CA SER A 442 -19.04 30.65 -14.72
C SER A 442 -17.74 29.86 -14.88
N PHE A 443 -16.68 30.45 -15.41
CA PHE A 443 -15.38 29.78 -15.59
C PHE A 443 -14.21 30.74 -15.40
N MET A 444 -12.99 30.23 -15.22
CA MET A 444 -11.75 31.01 -15.14
C MET A 444 -10.87 30.78 -16.36
N VAL A 445 -10.36 31.88 -16.93
CA VAL A 445 -9.29 31.87 -17.94
C VAL A 445 -7.96 31.67 -17.21
N GLY A 446 -7.20 30.65 -17.60
CA GLY A 446 -5.99 30.24 -16.89
C GLY A 446 -6.25 29.59 -15.53
N TYR A 447 -5.20 29.43 -14.72
CA TYR A 447 -5.23 28.72 -13.44
C TYR A 447 -5.11 29.67 -12.24
N PRO A 448 -5.68 29.33 -11.08
CA PRO A 448 -5.55 30.18 -9.89
C PRO A 448 -4.08 30.36 -9.49
N VAL A 449 -3.70 31.61 -9.21
CA VAL A 449 -2.36 31.93 -8.68
C VAL A 449 -2.38 31.83 -7.15
N VAL A 450 -1.53 30.96 -6.61
CA VAL A 450 -1.45 30.63 -5.17
C VAL A 450 0.00 30.61 -4.70
N GLU A 451 0.23 30.96 -3.43
CA GLU A 451 1.56 30.84 -2.81
C GLU A 451 1.77 29.42 -2.27
N ILE A 452 3.02 28.98 -2.13
CA ILE A 452 3.33 27.60 -1.70
C ILE A 452 2.71 27.27 -0.34
N PHE A 453 2.68 28.22 0.59
CA PHE A 453 2.06 28.01 1.91
C PHE A 453 0.54 27.86 1.86
N ASP A 454 -0.13 28.35 0.81
CA ASP A 454 -1.54 28.08 0.58
C ASP A 454 -1.73 26.69 -0.06
N ILE A 455 -0.77 26.26 -0.91
CA ILE A 455 -0.74 24.91 -1.48
C ILE A 455 -0.55 23.87 -0.37
N GLN A 456 0.41 24.07 0.52
CA GLN A 456 0.67 23.16 1.63
C GLN A 456 -0.49 23.17 2.65
N GLY A 457 -0.94 24.36 3.07
CA GLY A 457 -1.96 24.47 4.12
C GLY A 457 -1.42 24.15 5.52
N ASP A 458 -2.33 24.02 6.49
CA ASP A 458 -2.01 23.75 7.91
C ASP A 458 -2.43 22.35 8.38
N GLY A 459 -2.74 21.45 7.43
CA GLY A 459 -3.11 20.06 7.66
C GLY A 459 -2.15 19.10 6.95
N LEU A 460 -2.43 17.79 7.02
CA LEU A 460 -1.63 16.72 6.39
C LEU A 460 -1.91 16.52 4.89
N ALA A 461 -2.74 17.36 4.29
CA ALA A 461 -3.10 17.24 2.89
C ALA A 461 -3.39 18.62 2.33
N SER A 462 -2.93 18.84 1.11
CA SER A 462 -3.11 20.06 0.37
C SER A 462 -4.60 20.37 0.15
N PRO A 463 -5.06 21.61 0.43
CA PRO A 463 -6.38 22.07 -0.02
C PRO A 463 -6.50 22.17 -1.55
N TYR A 464 -5.41 21.97 -2.29
CA TYR A 464 -5.34 21.98 -3.75
C TYR A 464 -5.07 20.60 -4.35
N HIS A 465 -5.12 19.51 -3.57
CA HIS A 465 -5.01 18.15 -4.10
C HIS A 465 -5.98 17.93 -5.29
N LEU A 466 -5.45 17.38 -6.40
CA LEU A 466 -6.11 17.19 -7.70
C LEU A 466 -6.51 18.48 -8.43
N SER A 467 -5.94 19.62 -8.04
CA SER A 467 -6.14 20.91 -8.72
C SER A 467 -4.89 21.33 -9.48
N THR A 468 -5.07 21.93 -10.65
CA THR A 468 -4.00 22.64 -11.35
C THR A 468 -3.92 24.08 -10.85
N VAL A 469 -2.74 24.51 -10.42
CA VAL A 469 -2.49 25.84 -9.89
C VAL A 469 -1.25 26.48 -10.49
N THR A 470 -1.15 27.80 -10.41
CA THR A 470 0.05 28.56 -10.76
C THR A 470 0.68 29.13 -9.48
N THR A 471 1.99 29.04 -9.33
CA THR A 471 2.75 29.74 -8.28
C THR A 471 3.92 30.49 -8.90
N LEU A 472 4.21 31.69 -8.40
CA LEU A 472 5.09 32.65 -9.09
C LEU A 472 6.34 32.99 -8.27
N ASP A 473 7.45 33.27 -8.95
CA ASP A 473 8.70 33.83 -8.42
C ASP A 473 9.31 33.04 -7.23
N ASN A 474 9.11 31.72 -7.16
CA ASN A 474 9.67 30.84 -6.11
C ASN A 474 11.13 30.47 -6.37
N ILE A 475 11.90 30.15 -5.32
CA ILE A 475 13.34 29.89 -5.46
C ILE A 475 13.61 28.39 -5.40
N VAL A 476 14.32 27.84 -6.40
CA VAL A 476 14.81 26.46 -6.39
C VAL A 476 15.87 26.31 -5.28
N THR A 477 15.64 25.40 -4.34
CA THR A 477 16.43 25.24 -3.11
C THR A 477 17.31 24.00 -3.10
N ALA A 478 16.82 22.89 -3.67
CA ALA A 478 17.56 21.64 -3.78
C ALA A 478 17.20 20.92 -5.09
N LEU A 479 18.13 20.08 -5.57
CA LEU A 479 17.92 19.25 -6.75
C LEU A 479 17.91 17.78 -6.33
N ASP A 480 17.04 17.01 -6.98
CA ASP A 480 16.98 15.56 -6.93
C ASP A 480 17.21 15.03 -8.37
N SER A 481 17.49 13.74 -8.48
CA SER A 481 17.58 12.96 -9.70
C SER A 481 16.32 13.00 -10.58
N ASN A 482 15.12 13.14 -10.00
CA ASN A 482 13.84 13.11 -10.71
C ASN A 482 13.00 14.38 -10.56
N GLY A 483 13.45 15.34 -9.75
CA GLY A 483 12.73 16.57 -9.47
C GLY A 483 13.60 17.61 -8.78
N PHE A 484 12.96 18.62 -8.20
CA PHE A 484 13.64 19.65 -7.42
C PHE A 484 12.71 20.20 -6.35
N TYR A 485 13.29 20.77 -5.30
CA TYR A 485 12.54 21.52 -4.30
C TYR A 485 12.60 23.01 -4.62
N MET A 486 11.52 23.71 -4.34
CA MET A 486 11.48 25.16 -4.38
C MET A 486 10.76 25.72 -3.14
N GLN A 487 11.06 26.97 -2.80
CA GLN A 487 10.53 27.61 -1.61
C GLN A 487 10.20 29.09 -1.86
N THR A 488 9.14 29.57 -1.22
CA THR A 488 8.73 30.98 -1.26
C THR A 488 9.84 31.86 -0.67
N PRO A 489 10.25 32.96 -1.33
CA PRO A 489 11.22 33.90 -0.77
C PRO A 489 10.77 34.52 0.56
N ASP A 490 11.70 34.72 1.52
CA ASP A 490 11.43 35.31 2.85
C ASP A 490 10.62 36.62 2.81
N ALA A 491 10.78 37.42 1.75
CA ALA A 491 10.08 38.70 1.59
C ALA A 491 8.56 38.55 1.42
N ARG A 492 8.08 37.36 1.06
CA ARG A 492 6.66 37.03 0.85
C ARG A 492 6.10 36.01 1.84
N ASN A 493 6.94 35.40 2.68
CA ASN A 493 6.50 34.41 3.67
C ASN A 493 5.33 34.95 4.53
N ASP A 494 4.30 34.13 4.72
CA ASP A 494 3.05 34.47 5.43
C ASP A 494 3.22 34.64 6.96
N SER A 495 4.39 34.27 7.49
CA SER A 495 4.76 34.25 8.90
C SER A 495 3.88 33.34 9.77
N ASN A 496 3.19 32.38 9.17
CA ASN A 496 2.42 31.38 9.90
C ASN A 496 3.33 30.17 10.20
N PRO A 497 3.56 29.82 11.48
CA PRO A 497 4.45 28.71 11.83
C PRO A 497 3.85 27.32 11.56
N LEU A 498 2.61 27.24 11.07
CA LEU A 498 1.91 25.97 10.81
C LEU A 498 1.85 25.60 9.32
N THR A 499 2.33 26.46 8.42
CA THR A 499 2.30 26.24 6.97
C THR A 499 3.73 26.16 6.44
N SER A 500 4.00 25.19 5.57
CA SER A 500 5.29 25.11 4.89
C SER A 500 5.37 26.12 3.73
N SER A 501 6.54 26.73 3.55
CA SER A 501 6.81 27.55 2.37
C SER A 501 7.55 26.80 1.26
N GLY A 502 7.90 25.53 1.48
CA GLY A 502 8.62 24.65 0.56
C GLY A 502 7.70 23.63 -0.08
N ILE A 503 8.06 23.15 -1.27
CA ILE A 503 7.33 22.11 -2.00
C ILE A 503 8.27 21.36 -2.94
N TYR A 504 7.98 20.09 -3.18
CA TYR A 504 8.66 19.28 -4.19
C TYR A 504 7.99 19.42 -5.57
N VAL A 505 8.80 19.35 -6.62
CA VAL A 505 8.36 19.39 -8.02
C VAL A 505 8.90 18.15 -8.72
N PHE A 506 8.03 17.20 -9.01
CA PHE A 506 8.37 15.98 -9.75
C PHE A 506 8.46 16.27 -11.24
N THR A 507 9.58 15.90 -11.86
CA THR A 507 9.83 16.13 -13.30
C THR A 507 10.05 14.84 -14.10
N GLY A 508 9.98 13.66 -13.46
CA GLY A 508 10.20 12.35 -14.10
C GLY A 508 11.63 12.07 -14.54
N GLY A 509 12.59 12.94 -14.19
CA GLY A 509 14.00 12.83 -14.54
C GLY A 509 14.79 14.05 -14.10
N ALA A 510 16.05 14.16 -14.51
CA ALA A 510 16.90 15.25 -14.04
C ALA A 510 16.34 16.63 -14.47
N PRO A 511 16.10 17.57 -13.54
CA PRO A 511 15.47 18.84 -13.86
C PRO A 511 16.41 19.79 -14.61
N ALA A 512 15.82 20.70 -15.40
CA ALA A 512 16.57 21.67 -16.22
C ALA A 512 16.84 23.02 -15.51
N VAL A 513 16.63 23.09 -14.20
CA VAL A 513 16.85 24.28 -13.34
C VAL A 513 18.13 24.16 -12.52
N SER A 514 18.55 25.26 -11.90
CA SER A 514 19.67 25.30 -10.95
C SER A 514 19.22 25.87 -9.60
N VAL A 515 19.86 25.43 -8.51
CA VAL A 515 19.67 26.04 -7.18
C VAL A 515 19.90 27.56 -7.25
N GLY A 516 18.96 28.33 -6.71
CA GLY A 516 18.93 29.79 -6.77
C GLY A 516 18.31 30.37 -8.05
N ASP A 517 17.75 29.55 -8.93
CA ASP A 517 16.83 30.03 -9.96
C ASP A 517 15.50 30.44 -9.33
N GLN A 518 14.93 31.54 -9.84
CA GLN A 518 13.60 32.01 -9.55
C GLN A 518 12.66 31.52 -10.66
N VAL A 519 11.57 30.88 -10.29
CA VAL A 519 10.68 30.20 -11.22
C VAL A 519 9.21 30.51 -10.99
N ASP A 520 8.48 30.63 -12.09
CA ASP A 520 7.02 30.52 -12.15
C ASP A 520 6.68 29.09 -12.61
N LEU A 521 5.72 28.46 -11.94
CA LEU A 521 5.29 27.10 -12.22
C LEU A 521 3.77 27.01 -12.25
N THR A 522 3.23 26.48 -13.34
CA THR A 522 1.87 25.95 -13.41
C THR A 522 1.94 24.43 -13.49
N GLY A 523 1.18 23.73 -12.65
CA GLY A 523 1.12 22.27 -12.64
C GLY A 523 0.03 21.74 -11.71
N ASP A 524 -0.13 20.42 -11.71
CA ASP A 524 -1.12 19.71 -10.89
C ASP A 524 -0.53 19.43 -9.50
N ILE A 525 -1.35 19.53 -8.45
CA ILE A 525 -0.97 19.17 -7.08
C ILE A 525 -1.51 17.78 -6.74
N GLU A 526 -0.65 16.95 -6.17
CA GLU A 526 -0.98 15.59 -5.73
C GLU A 526 -0.38 15.31 -4.35
N GLU A 527 -0.99 14.37 -3.63
CA GLU A 527 -0.39 13.74 -2.43
C GLU A 527 0.24 12.43 -2.87
N PHE A 528 1.54 12.43 -3.15
CA PHE A 528 2.25 11.25 -3.61
C PHE A 528 2.90 10.55 -2.41
N PHE A 529 2.30 9.45 -1.94
CA PHE A 529 2.70 8.80 -0.68
C PHE A 529 2.73 9.79 0.51
N ASP A 530 1.67 10.59 0.64
CA ASP A 530 1.49 11.63 1.66
C ASP A 530 2.48 12.81 1.59
N LEU A 531 3.30 12.92 0.52
CA LEU A 531 4.09 14.11 0.20
C LEU A 531 3.28 15.02 -0.73
N THR A 532 3.11 16.30 -0.36
CA THR A 532 2.51 17.28 -1.26
C THR A 532 3.51 17.70 -2.35
N GLU A 533 3.19 17.41 -3.61
CA GLU A 533 4.06 17.73 -4.74
C GLU A 533 3.33 18.32 -5.95
N PHE A 534 4.09 19.04 -6.77
CA PHE A 534 3.70 19.27 -8.16
C PHE A 534 4.02 18.02 -8.99
N THR A 535 3.01 17.43 -9.62
CA THR A 535 3.12 16.21 -10.43
C THR A 535 2.91 16.49 -11.94
N ASN A 536 2.88 15.43 -12.76
CA ASN A 536 2.55 15.43 -14.19
C ASN A 536 3.56 16.16 -15.10
N PRO A 537 4.75 15.57 -15.36
CA PRO A 537 5.84 16.20 -16.08
C PRO A 537 5.56 16.58 -17.54
N GLY A 538 4.45 16.12 -18.13
CA GLY A 538 4.04 16.44 -19.49
C GLY A 538 3.20 17.72 -19.63
N SER A 539 2.67 18.24 -18.52
CA SER A 539 1.71 19.36 -18.49
C SER A 539 2.23 20.61 -17.78
N TYR A 540 3.37 20.54 -17.06
CA TYR A 540 3.87 21.73 -16.38
C TYR A 540 4.29 22.84 -17.34
N VAL A 541 3.97 24.07 -16.97
CA VAL A 541 4.56 25.27 -17.56
C VAL A 541 5.52 25.85 -16.54
N LEU A 542 6.81 25.60 -16.74
CA LEU A 542 7.90 26.08 -15.88
C LEU A 542 8.71 27.15 -16.63
N THR A 543 8.79 28.36 -16.06
CA THR A 543 9.63 29.44 -16.59
C THR A 543 10.64 29.90 -15.56
N VAL A 544 11.88 30.13 -16.00
CA VAL A 544 12.94 30.71 -15.16
C VAL A 544 13.02 32.22 -15.42
N ASP A 545 12.65 33.01 -14.42
CA ASP A 545 12.56 34.46 -14.52
C ASP A 545 13.90 35.14 -14.22
N ALA A 546 14.64 34.57 -13.27
CA ALA A 546 15.97 35.02 -12.87
C ALA A 546 16.82 33.88 -12.32
N SER A 547 18.14 34.07 -12.31
CA SER A 547 19.11 33.11 -11.75
C SER A 547 20.00 33.76 -10.70
N ASN A 548 20.59 32.92 -9.83
CA ASN A 548 21.49 33.34 -8.74
C ASN A 548 20.81 34.27 -7.72
N GLN A 549 19.54 34.02 -7.42
CA GLN A 549 18.85 34.66 -6.30
C GLN A 549 19.36 34.11 -4.96
N PRO A 550 19.27 34.90 -3.87
CA PRO A 550 19.53 34.39 -2.54
C PRO A 550 18.52 33.29 -2.18
N LEU A 551 19.00 32.23 -1.51
CA LEU A 551 18.12 31.21 -0.97
C LEU A 551 17.30 31.77 0.21
N PRO A 552 16.08 31.27 0.45
CA PRO A 552 15.31 31.53 1.66
C PRO A 552 16.07 31.16 2.94
N ALA A 553 15.63 31.70 4.07
CA ALA A 553 16.19 31.36 5.37
C ALA A 553 15.95 29.88 5.69
N ALA A 554 17.02 29.18 6.07
CA ALA A 554 16.96 27.80 6.50
C ALA A 554 16.50 27.70 7.97
N ILE A 555 15.78 26.62 8.27
CA ILE A 555 15.48 26.17 9.63
C ILE A 555 16.78 25.75 10.28
N ILE A 556 17.10 26.33 11.43
CA ILE A 556 18.34 26.01 12.16
C ILE A 556 18.08 24.80 13.06
N LEU A 557 18.77 23.69 12.77
CA LEU A 557 18.78 22.51 13.63
C LEU A 557 19.98 22.62 14.58
N ASP A 558 19.72 22.79 15.87
CA ASP A 558 20.75 22.90 16.91
C ASP A 558 20.30 22.23 18.22
N ALA A 559 21.05 22.41 19.31
CA ALA A 559 20.74 21.78 20.59
C ALA A 559 19.40 22.22 21.23
N ASN A 560 18.65 23.16 20.63
CA ASN A 560 17.32 23.57 21.08
C ASN A 560 16.22 23.21 20.08
N PHE A 561 16.57 22.78 18.87
CA PHE A 561 15.60 22.34 17.87
C PHE A 561 16.20 21.20 17.01
N PRO A 562 15.57 20.02 16.97
CA PRO A 562 14.25 19.73 17.53
C PRO A 562 14.16 19.78 19.06
N TYR A 563 12.93 19.85 19.57
CA TYR A 563 12.69 20.03 21.00
C TYR A 563 12.97 18.74 21.75
N THR A 564 13.64 18.84 22.90
CA THR A 564 13.83 17.72 23.84
C THR A 564 12.63 17.56 24.79
N ASP A 565 11.67 18.50 24.80
CA ASP A 565 10.46 18.39 25.62
C ASP A 565 9.41 17.60 24.82
N PRO A 566 9.04 16.37 25.24
CA PRO A 566 8.14 15.50 24.48
C PRO A 566 6.69 16.01 24.46
N THR A 567 6.39 17.13 25.13
CA THR A 567 5.09 17.81 25.11
C THR A 567 5.02 18.97 24.11
N VAL A 568 6.15 19.29 23.44
CA VAL A 568 6.25 20.39 22.49
C VAL A 568 6.54 19.85 21.09
N PHE A 569 5.56 19.98 20.21
CA PHE A 569 5.65 19.48 18.84
C PHE A 569 6.13 20.56 17.87
N PRO A 570 6.97 20.22 16.85
CA PRO A 570 7.47 21.17 15.87
C PRO A 570 6.36 21.99 15.20
N CYS A 571 5.29 21.32 14.75
CA CYS A 571 4.13 21.93 14.11
C CYS A 571 2.90 22.03 15.03
N GLY A 572 3.12 22.12 16.35
CA GLY A 572 2.10 22.44 17.34
C GLY A 572 1.27 21.27 17.88
N ILE A 573 1.07 20.20 17.10
CA ILE A 573 0.44 18.94 17.54
C ILE A 573 1.21 17.74 17.02
N GLU A 574 1.12 16.62 17.75
CA GLU A 574 1.84 15.37 17.45
C GLU A 574 1.55 14.84 16.04
N SER A 575 0.27 14.83 15.64
CA SER A 575 -0.16 14.28 14.35
C SER A 575 0.35 15.04 13.13
N LEU A 576 0.91 16.24 13.30
CA LEU A 576 1.50 17.01 12.20
C LEU A 576 3.02 16.83 12.09
N GLY A 577 3.69 16.17 13.03
CA GLY A 577 5.14 15.97 12.98
C GLY A 577 5.92 17.24 12.57
N TYR A 578 6.55 17.18 11.40
CA TYR A 578 7.30 18.28 10.75
C TYR A 578 6.61 18.84 9.48
N GLU A 579 5.30 18.64 9.30
CA GLU A 579 4.49 19.07 8.15
C GLU A 579 4.71 20.53 7.76
N CYS A 580 4.69 21.43 8.74
CA CYS A 580 4.94 22.86 8.57
C CYS A 580 6.35 23.22 8.08
N PHE A 581 7.23 22.23 7.88
CA PHE A 581 8.57 22.37 7.33
C PHE A 581 8.79 21.52 6.06
N GLU A 582 7.77 20.84 5.55
CA GLU A 582 7.89 19.97 4.38
C GLU A 582 8.45 20.72 3.15
N GLY A 583 9.51 20.20 2.55
CA GLY A 583 10.21 20.82 1.43
C GLY A 583 11.03 22.07 1.77
N MET A 584 11.07 22.52 3.03
CA MET A 584 11.82 23.70 3.44
C MET A 584 13.29 23.40 3.70
N LEU A 585 14.14 24.41 3.48
CA LEU A 585 15.57 24.32 3.77
C LEU A 585 15.87 24.15 5.26
N PHE A 586 16.85 23.31 5.59
CA PHE A 586 17.48 23.25 6.91
C PHE A 586 18.99 23.54 6.86
N ASP A 587 19.53 24.02 7.98
CA ASP A 587 20.97 24.17 8.24
C ASP A 587 21.26 23.60 9.64
N MET A 588 21.99 22.48 9.67
CA MET A 588 22.50 21.84 10.87
C MET A 588 24.01 22.10 10.98
N PRO A 589 24.44 23.17 11.68
CA PRO A 589 25.86 23.53 11.77
C PRO A 589 26.70 22.53 12.58
N ALA A 590 26.06 21.72 13.42
CA ALA A 590 26.67 20.61 14.15
C ALA A 590 25.58 19.57 14.45
N GLY A 591 25.90 18.30 14.24
CA GLY A 591 25.09 17.14 14.61
C GLY A 591 25.96 15.93 14.89
N VAL A 592 25.37 14.89 15.48
CA VAL A 592 26.02 13.61 15.75
C VAL A 592 25.15 12.49 15.21
N VAL A 593 25.75 11.56 14.46
CA VAL A 593 25.08 10.32 14.04
C VAL A 593 24.80 9.49 15.29
N SER A 594 23.54 9.35 15.67
CA SER A 594 23.15 8.60 16.86
C SER A 594 23.03 7.09 16.61
N ALA A 595 22.56 6.72 15.42
CA ALA A 595 22.57 5.37 14.88
C ALA A 595 23.10 5.37 13.45
N ALA A 596 23.84 4.31 13.11
CA ALA A 596 24.40 4.11 11.78
C ALA A 596 23.41 3.48 10.78
N SER A 597 22.19 3.15 11.23
CA SER A 597 21.09 2.61 10.43
C SER A 597 19.77 2.96 11.12
N ALA A 598 18.77 3.33 10.33
CA ALA A 598 17.41 3.60 10.76
C ALA A 598 16.54 2.33 10.76
N GLY A 599 17.09 1.12 10.58
CA GLY A 599 16.31 -0.13 10.47
C GLY A 599 15.43 -0.53 11.68
N PHE A 600 15.31 0.32 12.70
CA PHE A 600 14.35 0.23 13.80
C PHE A 600 13.35 1.41 13.85
N PHE A 601 13.52 2.43 13.00
CA PHE A 601 12.77 3.69 12.88
C PHE A 601 12.10 3.85 11.51
N GLY A 602 12.86 3.68 10.42
CA GLY A 602 12.42 3.90 9.05
C GLY A 602 12.29 2.61 8.25
N SER A 603 11.57 2.67 7.13
CA SER A 603 11.44 1.53 6.22
C SER A 603 12.73 1.29 5.40
N ASP A 604 13.64 2.27 5.35
CA ASP A 604 14.94 2.15 4.70
C ASP A 604 16.07 1.93 5.73
N ILE A 605 16.67 0.75 5.68
CA ILE A 605 17.77 0.37 6.56
C ILE A 605 19.06 1.15 6.30
N ASN A 606 19.16 1.85 5.16
CA ASN A 606 20.34 2.61 4.74
C ASN A 606 20.45 3.97 5.44
N ASP A 607 19.32 4.52 5.88
CA ASP A 607 19.25 5.84 6.48
C ASP A 607 19.93 5.86 7.85
N ILE A 608 20.35 7.04 8.28
CA ILE A 608 20.97 7.23 9.60
C ILE A 608 20.05 8.03 10.50
N VAL A 609 20.22 7.88 11.80
CA VAL A 609 19.50 8.73 12.77
C VAL A 609 20.48 9.70 13.37
N VAL A 610 20.12 10.98 13.40
CA VAL A 610 20.99 12.07 13.87
C VAL A 610 20.37 12.81 15.05
N ASN A 611 21.23 13.40 15.88
CA ASN A 611 20.85 14.40 16.87
C ASN A 611 21.53 15.73 16.53
N ALA A 612 20.76 16.82 16.51
CA ALA A 612 21.29 18.16 16.30
C ALA A 612 22.10 18.64 17.53
N GLY A 613 23.23 19.29 17.28
CA GLY A 613 24.16 19.73 18.31
C GLY A 613 25.37 18.82 18.48
N SER A 614 25.97 18.85 19.68
CA SER A 614 27.28 18.24 19.95
C SER A 614 27.23 16.89 20.68
N GLN A 615 26.05 16.47 21.10
CA GLN A 615 25.85 15.29 21.95
C GLN A 615 25.13 14.21 21.16
N ARG A 616 25.48 12.96 21.43
CA ARG A 616 24.74 11.80 20.95
C ARG A 616 23.52 11.59 21.85
N ALA A 617 22.39 11.13 21.31
CA ALA A 617 21.28 10.73 22.15
C ALA A 617 21.64 9.47 22.95
N MET A 618 21.41 9.54 24.25
CA MET A 618 21.69 8.46 25.20
C MET A 618 20.40 8.09 25.92
N ARG A 619 20.30 6.86 26.41
CA ARG A 619 19.18 6.50 27.29
C ARG A 619 19.30 7.27 28.61
N GLU A 620 18.20 7.84 29.08
CA GLU A 620 18.09 8.48 30.40
C GLU A 620 17.39 7.56 31.42
N PRO A 621 17.36 7.85 32.74
CA PRO A 621 16.61 7.04 33.69
C PRO A 621 15.09 7.15 33.54
N GLY A 622 14.37 6.05 33.79
CA GLY A 622 12.91 6.09 33.96
C GLY A 622 12.05 5.45 32.88
N ILE A 623 10.74 5.48 33.15
CA ILE A 623 9.67 4.99 32.27
C ILE A 623 9.55 5.95 31.10
N GLU A 624 9.35 5.40 29.91
CA GLU A 624 9.15 6.18 28.70
C GLU A 624 7.90 7.07 28.78
N TYR A 625 7.98 8.28 28.25
CA TYR A 625 6.83 9.13 28.04
C TYR A 625 5.98 8.59 26.86
N PRO A 626 4.64 8.60 26.93
CA PRO A 626 3.78 9.13 28.00
C PRO A 626 3.38 8.08 29.05
N ASP A 627 3.93 6.86 29.02
CA ASP A 627 3.55 5.78 29.96
C ASP A 627 3.82 6.17 31.43
N SER A 628 4.84 6.99 31.66
CA SER A 628 5.12 7.66 32.93
C SER A 628 3.90 8.40 33.53
N LEU A 629 2.98 8.93 32.71
CA LEU A 629 1.76 9.62 33.16
C LEU A 629 0.83 8.69 33.94
N ALA A 630 0.87 7.38 33.68
CA ALA A 630 0.14 6.37 34.44
C ALA A 630 0.78 6.07 35.81
N TYR A 631 2.05 6.42 36.01
CA TYR A 631 2.84 6.14 37.21
C TYR A 631 3.52 7.40 37.78
N PRO A 632 2.75 8.37 38.29
CA PRO A 632 3.29 9.66 38.72
C PRO A 632 4.28 9.51 39.87
N GLY A 633 5.45 10.15 39.74
CA GLY A 633 6.49 10.22 40.75
C GLY A 633 7.68 9.28 40.54
N LEU A 634 7.61 8.40 39.53
CA LEU A 634 8.77 7.67 39.04
C LEU A 634 9.60 8.57 38.10
N PRO A 635 10.91 8.29 37.91
CA PRO A 635 11.71 8.92 36.87
C PRO A 635 11.09 8.69 35.50
N GLU A 636 11.27 9.67 34.60
CA GLU A 636 10.71 9.71 33.26
C GLU A 636 11.85 9.85 32.25
N PHE A 637 11.76 9.06 31.19
CA PHE A 637 12.58 9.17 29.99
C PHE A 637 11.71 9.76 28.89
N ASP A 638 12.15 10.86 28.29
CA ASP A 638 11.41 11.63 27.29
C ASP A 638 11.26 10.93 25.93
N GLY A 639 12.00 9.86 25.67
CA GLY A 639 12.00 9.18 24.38
C GLY A 639 13.06 9.70 23.40
N ASN A 640 13.85 10.72 23.78
CA ASN A 640 14.73 11.50 22.89
C ASN A 640 13.98 11.99 21.62
N PRO A 641 12.93 12.81 21.77
CA PRO A 641 12.16 13.34 20.63
C PRO A 641 12.99 14.22 19.67
N GLU A 642 14.23 14.55 20.04
CA GLU A 642 15.16 15.29 19.21
C GLU A 642 15.93 14.47 18.16
N LEU A 643 15.69 13.16 18.11
CA LEU A 643 16.21 12.31 17.04
C LEU A 643 15.42 12.53 15.74
N ILE A 644 16.13 12.66 14.63
CA ILE A 644 15.51 12.71 13.28
C ILE A 644 16.26 11.75 12.37
N GLU A 645 15.53 11.08 11.50
CA GLU A 645 16.06 10.32 10.38
C GLU A 645 16.71 11.23 9.33
N MET A 646 17.74 10.72 8.66
CA MET A 646 18.43 11.42 7.59
C MET A 646 18.78 10.43 6.48
N SER A 647 18.13 10.60 5.34
CA SER A 647 18.48 9.90 4.11
C SER A 647 19.54 10.68 3.34
N VAL A 648 20.78 10.19 3.39
CA VAL A 648 21.96 10.91 2.87
C VAL A 648 21.94 10.99 1.35
N GLU A 649 21.44 9.96 0.68
CA GLU A 649 21.42 9.79 -0.77
C GLU A 649 20.13 10.24 -1.45
N ALA A 650 19.10 10.64 -0.70
CA ALA A 650 17.79 10.98 -1.24
C ALA A 650 17.82 12.07 -2.31
N LEU A 651 18.79 12.99 -2.24
CA LEU A 651 19.01 14.02 -3.26
C LEU A 651 20.07 13.60 -4.29
N THR A 652 21.21 14.30 -4.32
CA THR A 652 22.28 14.09 -5.30
C THR A 652 23.60 13.69 -4.65
N LEU A 653 23.64 13.56 -3.33
CA LEU A 653 24.82 13.06 -2.63
C LEU A 653 24.94 11.54 -2.86
N PRO A 654 26.17 11.02 -2.94
CA PRO A 654 26.37 9.58 -3.01
C PRO A 654 26.06 8.94 -1.66
N PHE A 655 25.56 7.70 -1.68
CA PHE A 655 25.45 6.86 -0.48
C PHE A 655 26.77 6.86 0.30
N GLN A 656 26.66 7.06 1.61
CA GLN A 656 27.80 7.11 2.52
C GLN A 656 27.46 6.42 3.84
N THR A 657 28.11 5.29 4.11
CA THR A 657 28.03 4.64 5.42
C THR A 657 28.75 5.48 6.48
N LEU A 658 28.03 5.90 7.52
CA LEU A 658 28.58 6.63 8.66
C LEU A 658 28.42 5.82 9.95
N ALA A 659 29.52 5.66 10.69
CA ALA A 659 29.47 5.05 12.01
C ALA A 659 28.77 6.00 13.00
N ALA A 660 27.96 5.45 13.90
CA ALA A 660 27.37 6.21 14.99
C ALA A 660 28.46 6.84 15.87
N GLY A 661 28.21 8.02 16.43
CA GLY A 661 29.21 8.87 17.08
C GLY A 661 29.99 9.78 16.13
N THR A 662 29.83 9.64 14.81
CA THR A 662 30.43 10.58 13.83
C THR A 662 29.79 11.96 13.97
N LYS A 663 30.60 13.01 14.03
CA LYS A 663 30.13 14.40 14.08
C LYS A 663 30.06 14.98 12.67
N ILE A 664 28.93 15.60 12.36
CA ILE A 664 28.61 16.11 11.02
C ILE A 664 28.10 17.55 11.08
N SER A 665 28.10 18.23 9.94
CA SER A 665 27.22 19.36 9.65
C SER A 665 26.52 19.10 8.33
N ALA A 666 25.26 19.46 8.20
CA ALA A 666 24.46 19.17 7.01
C ALA A 666 23.57 20.36 6.64
N LYS A 667 23.27 20.48 5.35
CA LYS A 667 22.26 21.39 4.81
C LYS A 667 21.46 20.66 3.76
N GLY A 668 20.19 20.99 3.62
CA GLY A 668 19.29 20.26 2.74
C GLY A 668 17.87 20.71 2.90
N VAL A 669 16.95 19.78 2.66
CA VAL A 669 15.51 19.97 2.87
C VAL A 669 14.99 18.97 3.89
N ILE A 670 13.91 19.33 4.58
CA ILE A 670 13.11 18.39 5.36
C ILE A 670 12.04 17.87 4.42
N SER A 671 11.87 16.56 4.29
CA SER A 671 10.87 15.96 3.40
C SER A 671 10.10 14.86 4.12
N TYR A 672 8.93 14.52 3.60
CA TYR A 672 8.21 13.31 3.96
C TYR A 672 8.58 12.17 2.99
N GLY A 673 8.71 10.96 3.53
CA GLY A 673 8.99 9.76 2.75
C GLY A 673 8.86 8.51 3.62
N PHE A 674 8.37 7.41 3.03
CA PHE A 674 8.31 6.10 3.70
C PHE A 674 7.57 6.08 5.06
N GLY A 675 6.66 7.04 5.31
CA GLY A 675 5.84 7.10 6.51
C GLY A 675 6.36 8.02 7.63
N ASP A 676 7.49 8.71 7.46
CA ASP A 676 8.04 9.66 8.43
C ASP A 676 8.73 10.87 7.77
N TYR A 677 9.03 11.91 8.55
CA TYR A 677 9.81 13.05 8.10
C TYR A 677 11.31 12.81 8.27
N GLU A 678 12.05 13.11 7.21
CA GLU A 678 13.48 12.88 7.14
C GLU A 678 14.25 14.14 6.69
N LEU A 679 15.51 14.20 7.10
CA LEU A 679 16.45 15.19 6.60
C LEU A 679 17.10 14.65 5.32
N GLN A 680 16.91 15.37 4.21
CA GLN A 680 17.56 15.05 2.93
C GLN A 680 18.68 16.07 2.64
N PRO A 681 19.96 15.77 2.94
CA PRO A 681 21.05 16.72 2.80
C PRO A 681 21.46 16.89 1.33
N SER A 682 21.58 18.14 0.89
CA SER A 682 22.28 18.51 -0.36
C SER A 682 23.76 18.77 -0.14
N GLU A 683 24.16 19.00 1.13
CA GLU A 683 25.53 19.10 1.59
C GLU A 683 25.69 18.35 2.92
N LEU A 684 26.70 17.49 3.00
CA LEU A 684 27.08 16.79 4.23
C LEU A 684 28.59 16.90 4.43
N ILE A 685 29.00 17.41 5.58
CA ILE A 685 30.41 17.53 5.97
C ILE A 685 30.64 16.68 7.23
N VAL A 686 31.54 15.72 7.14
CA VAL A 686 32.07 15.03 8.31
C VAL A 686 33.07 15.94 9.03
N ILE A 687 32.69 16.41 10.22
CA ILE A 687 33.53 17.26 11.10
C ILE A 687 34.57 16.38 11.80
N GLU A 688 34.12 15.26 12.36
CA GLU A 688 34.96 14.30 13.09
C GLU A 688 34.39 12.88 12.89
N GLU A 689 35.11 12.04 12.16
CA GLU A 689 34.72 10.66 11.88
C GLU A 689 34.89 9.76 13.11
N ASN A 690 33.87 8.97 13.47
CA ASN A 690 34.04 7.89 14.44
C ASN A 690 34.65 6.66 13.75
N VAL A 691 35.98 6.56 13.76
CA VAL A 691 36.69 5.43 13.15
C VAL A 691 36.45 4.15 13.94
N ILE A 692 35.85 3.13 13.31
CA ILE A 692 35.60 1.79 13.85
C ILE A 692 36.33 0.71 13.02
N PRO A 693 36.73 -0.44 13.61
CA PRO A 693 36.59 -0.77 15.03
C PRO A 693 37.61 -0.01 15.90
N LYS A 694 37.24 0.29 17.15
CA LYS A 694 38.18 0.74 18.20
C LYS A 694 38.45 -0.44 19.13
N PRO A 695 39.61 -1.11 18.99
CA PRO A 695 39.96 -2.25 19.84
C PRO A 695 40.26 -1.78 21.27
N VAL A 696 40.10 -2.67 22.25
CA VAL A 696 40.64 -2.42 23.60
C VAL A 696 42.16 -2.35 23.57
N ARG A 697 42.77 -1.77 24.61
CA ARG A 697 44.23 -1.75 24.74
C ARG A 697 44.80 -3.15 24.92
N ASP A 698 46.07 -3.31 24.57
CA ASP A 698 46.80 -4.52 24.94
C ASP A 698 46.95 -4.62 26.47
N ALA A 699 46.93 -5.85 26.99
CA ALA A 699 47.26 -6.12 28.38
C ALA A 699 48.73 -5.76 28.66
N VAL A 700 49.00 -5.14 29.81
CA VAL A 700 50.38 -4.93 30.27
C VAL A 700 50.87 -6.14 31.06
N ALA A 701 52.18 -6.17 31.39
CA ALA A 701 52.75 -7.28 32.13
C ALA A 701 52.02 -7.51 33.45
N ASP A 702 51.74 -8.79 33.76
CA ASP A 702 51.02 -9.26 34.95
C ASP A 702 49.53 -8.92 35.03
N GLU A 703 48.94 -8.32 34.00
CA GLU A 703 47.49 -8.23 33.90
C GLU A 703 46.88 -9.54 33.40
N VAL A 704 45.77 -9.90 34.00
CA VAL A 704 44.82 -10.88 33.51
C VAL A 704 43.67 -10.11 32.87
N THR A 705 43.18 -10.59 31.73
CA THR A 705 42.07 -9.97 30.99
C THR A 705 40.82 -10.83 31.06
N ILE A 706 39.72 -10.23 31.50
CA ILE A 706 38.39 -10.84 31.61
C ILE A 706 37.48 -10.15 30.60
N GLY A 707 37.14 -10.85 29.51
CA GLY A 707 36.24 -10.35 28.49
C GLY A 707 34.78 -10.74 28.74
N SER A 708 33.85 -9.97 28.17
CA SER A 708 32.45 -10.37 28.01
C SER A 708 31.95 -10.00 26.62
N ALA A 709 31.17 -10.86 25.98
CA ALA A 709 30.55 -10.57 24.68
C ALA A 709 29.25 -11.37 24.49
N ASN A 710 28.18 -10.66 24.12
CA ASN A 710 27.00 -11.25 23.48
C ASN A 710 27.37 -11.56 22.02
N LEU A 711 27.00 -12.76 21.52
CA LEU A 711 27.33 -13.22 20.17
C LEU A 711 26.15 -13.13 19.17
N TYR A 712 25.02 -12.54 19.58
CA TYR A 712 23.84 -12.28 18.77
C TYR A 712 23.25 -13.53 18.10
N ARG A 713 22.70 -14.44 18.90
CA ARG A 713 22.17 -15.75 18.47
C ARG A 713 23.15 -16.48 17.56
N PHE A 714 24.27 -16.93 18.10
CA PHE A 714 25.29 -17.61 17.29
C PHE A 714 24.92 -19.09 17.11
N PHE A 715 24.10 -19.33 16.08
CA PHE A 715 23.62 -20.63 15.63
C PHE A 715 24.47 -21.18 14.49
N ASP A 716 24.59 -22.49 14.41
CA ASP A 716 25.13 -23.20 13.25
C ASP A 716 23.99 -23.56 12.24
N PRO A 717 24.31 -24.18 11.08
CA PRO A 717 23.31 -24.51 10.06
C PRO A 717 22.63 -25.87 10.31
N ILE A 718 22.74 -26.43 11.51
CA ILE A 718 22.18 -27.72 11.91
C ILE A 718 21.07 -27.46 12.91
N ASP A 719 19.88 -27.95 12.58
CA ASP A 719 18.75 -27.99 13.50
C ASP A 719 19.02 -29.00 14.63
N ASP A 720 19.01 -28.52 15.88
CA ASP A 720 19.29 -29.26 17.12
C ASP A 720 17.99 -29.45 17.96
N PRO A 721 17.03 -30.29 17.50
CA PRO A 721 15.66 -30.29 18.02
C PRO A 721 15.55 -30.62 19.52
N GLY A 722 14.96 -29.68 20.28
CA GLY A 722 14.65 -29.76 21.71
C GLY A 722 13.15 -29.87 22.07
N GLU A 723 12.81 -30.07 23.35
CA GLU A 723 11.39 -30.18 23.78
C GLU A 723 10.60 -28.85 23.64
N GLU A 724 11.29 -27.71 23.53
CA GLU A 724 10.70 -26.36 23.40
C GLU A 724 11.48 -25.44 22.43
N ASP A 725 12.18 -26.04 21.47
CA ASP A 725 13.02 -25.37 20.47
C ASP A 725 12.18 -24.54 19.47
N ASP A 726 12.75 -23.44 18.95
CA ASP A 726 12.13 -22.56 17.95
C ASP A 726 12.52 -22.90 16.49
N ASP A 727 13.18 -24.04 16.28
CA ASP A 727 13.65 -24.57 14.98
C ASP A 727 14.60 -23.60 14.22
N GLN A 728 15.24 -22.66 14.93
CA GLN A 728 16.08 -21.61 14.34
C GLN A 728 17.44 -22.19 13.89
N ILE A 729 17.80 -21.98 12.62
CA ILE A 729 19.12 -22.31 12.06
C ILE A 729 19.70 -21.14 11.26
N GLU A 730 21.01 -21.12 11.06
CA GLU A 730 21.70 -20.11 10.25
C GLU A 730 21.98 -20.60 8.82
N ASP A 731 21.98 -19.71 7.83
CA ASP A 731 22.44 -20.07 6.48
C ASP A 731 23.94 -20.47 6.52
N PRO A 732 24.35 -21.58 5.87
CA PRO A 732 25.74 -22.03 5.92
C PRO A 732 26.80 -21.00 5.49
N ALA A 733 26.48 -20.11 4.55
CA ALA A 733 27.39 -19.06 4.11
C ALA A 733 27.43 -17.91 5.12
N VAL A 734 26.29 -17.53 5.70
CA VAL A 734 26.20 -16.55 6.78
C VAL A 734 26.98 -17.04 8.00
N TYR A 735 26.74 -18.26 8.46
CA TYR A 735 27.45 -18.88 9.58
C TYR A 735 28.97 -18.90 9.36
N ALA A 736 29.43 -19.31 8.18
CA ALA A 736 30.85 -19.31 7.84
C ALA A 736 31.47 -17.90 7.87
N ASN A 737 30.73 -16.87 7.46
CA ASN A 737 31.17 -15.49 7.59
C ASN A 737 31.23 -15.05 9.06
N ARG A 738 30.18 -15.33 9.84
CA ARG A 738 30.10 -15.01 11.27
C ARG A 738 31.27 -15.61 12.05
N LEU A 739 31.66 -16.86 11.78
CA LEU A 739 32.86 -17.49 12.36
C LEU A 739 34.14 -16.67 12.12
N VAL A 740 34.35 -16.19 10.89
CA VAL A 740 35.53 -15.39 10.54
C VAL A 740 35.50 -14.02 11.22
N LYS A 741 34.34 -13.37 11.23
CA LYS A 741 34.18 -12.05 11.86
C LYS A 741 34.38 -12.13 13.38
N LEU A 742 33.73 -13.09 14.04
CA LEU A 742 33.87 -13.33 15.48
C LEU A 742 35.30 -13.71 15.86
N ALA A 743 36.00 -14.50 15.05
CA ALA A 743 37.41 -14.79 15.27
C ALA A 743 38.27 -13.51 15.23
N LYS A 744 38.05 -12.62 14.25
CA LYS A 744 38.72 -11.32 14.19
C LYS A 744 38.35 -10.43 15.36
N TYR A 745 37.09 -10.42 15.76
CA TYR A 745 36.62 -9.65 16.90
C TYR A 745 37.31 -10.08 18.21
N VAL A 746 37.39 -11.39 18.46
CA VAL A 746 38.11 -11.93 19.63
C VAL A 746 39.61 -11.63 19.57
N VAL A 747 40.24 -11.81 18.42
CA VAL A 747 41.71 -11.68 18.29
C VAL A 747 42.15 -10.23 18.25
N ASN A 748 41.55 -9.43 17.39
CA ASN A 748 42.01 -8.09 17.04
C ASN A 748 41.40 -7.01 17.92
N ASP A 749 40.14 -7.18 18.33
CA ASP A 749 39.41 -6.10 19.00
C ASP A 749 39.34 -6.30 20.51
N LEU A 750 38.95 -7.50 20.97
CA LEU A 750 39.02 -7.89 22.39
C LEU A 750 40.44 -8.23 22.85
N LYS A 751 41.42 -8.28 21.93
CA LYS A 751 42.84 -8.59 22.22
C LYS A 751 43.08 -9.94 22.90
N SER A 752 42.31 -10.95 22.48
CA SER A 752 42.41 -12.34 22.98
C SER A 752 42.46 -12.44 24.52
N PRO A 753 41.36 -12.11 25.22
CA PRO A 753 41.33 -12.13 26.68
C PRO A 753 41.74 -13.49 27.28
N THR A 754 42.23 -13.48 28.51
CA THR A 754 42.62 -14.72 29.22
C THR A 754 41.41 -15.64 29.40
N LEU A 755 40.26 -15.04 29.71
CA LEU A 755 38.95 -15.68 29.71
C LEU A 755 37.88 -14.72 29.18
N ILE A 756 36.84 -15.27 28.56
CA ILE A 756 35.71 -14.54 27.99
C ILE A 756 34.43 -15.21 28.48
N GLY A 757 33.55 -14.45 29.13
CA GLY A 757 32.15 -14.85 29.35
C GLY A 757 31.33 -14.55 28.10
N LEU A 758 30.62 -15.53 27.59
CA LEU A 758 29.82 -15.39 26.37
C LEU A 758 28.33 -15.52 26.68
N GLN A 759 27.53 -14.79 25.91
CA GLN A 759 26.08 -14.88 25.88
C GLN A 759 25.64 -15.20 24.45
N GLU A 760 24.44 -15.76 24.30
CA GLU A 760 23.82 -16.06 23.00
C GLU A 760 24.53 -17.12 22.18
N VAL A 761 24.98 -18.16 22.86
CA VAL A 761 25.66 -19.31 22.23
C VAL A 761 24.69 -20.46 22.13
N GLU A 762 24.54 -21.05 20.95
CA GLU A 762 23.68 -22.24 20.78
C GLU A 762 24.22 -23.45 21.55
N ASN A 763 25.43 -23.91 21.23
CA ASN A 763 25.94 -25.17 21.80
C ASN A 763 27.49 -25.22 21.84
N LEU A 764 28.03 -26.31 22.41
CA LEU A 764 29.48 -26.51 22.52
C LEU A 764 30.17 -26.76 21.16
N ASN A 765 29.47 -27.27 20.15
CA ASN A 765 30.05 -27.50 18.82
C ASN A 765 30.39 -26.18 18.15
N VAL A 766 29.45 -25.23 18.15
CA VAL A 766 29.63 -23.87 17.65
C VAL A 766 30.85 -23.20 18.28
N LEU A 767 31.03 -23.32 19.60
CA LEU A 767 32.21 -22.79 20.28
C LEU A 767 33.51 -23.46 19.83
N ASN A 768 33.53 -24.77 19.58
CA ASN A 768 34.72 -25.46 19.09
C ASN A 768 35.11 -25.03 17.66
N GLU A 769 34.12 -24.74 16.82
CA GLU A 769 34.34 -24.19 15.49
C GLU A 769 34.88 -22.76 15.57
N LEU A 770 34.33 -21.93 16.46
CA LEU A 770 34.86 -20.60 16.74
C LEU A 770 36.30 -20.64 17.27
N ILE A 771 36.64 -21.56 18.18
CA ILE A 771 38.03 -21.76 18.65
C ILE A 771 38.97 -22.10 17.48
N THR A 772 38.49 -22.90 16.53
CA THR A 772 39.25 -23.24 15.33
C THR A 772 39.46 -22.01 14.44
N ALA A 773 38.43 -21.19 14.25
CA ALA A 773 38.50 -19.93 13.52
C ALA A 773 39.45 -18.92 14.20
N ILE A 774 39.37 -18.76 15.52
CA ILE A 774 40.28 -17.93 16.32
C ILE A 774 41.74 -18.36 16.12
N SER A 775 42.00 -19.67 16.17
CA SER A 775 43.34 -20.22 15.95
C SER A 775 43.84 -19.96 14.52
N ALA A 776 42.94 -19.99 13.53
CA ALA A 776 43.26 -19.68 12.13
C ALA A 776 43.54 -18.19 11.89
N GLU A 777 42.88 -17.29 12.63
CA GLU A 777 43.15 -15.84 12.64
C GLU A 777 44.45 -15.49 13.39
N GLY A 778 45.10 -16.47 14.04
CA GLY A 778 46.37 -16.29 14.75
C GLY A 778 46.23 -16.02 16.25
N GLY A 779 45.02 -16.20 16.79
CA GLY A 779 44.74 -16.14 18.22
C GLY A 779 45.25 -17.35 19.02
N PRO A 780 45.12 -17.30 20.35
CA PRO A 780 45.49 -18.41 21.22
C PRO A 780 44.51 -19.57 21.11
N THR A 781 44.95 -20.75 21.55
CA THR A 781 44.06 -21.90 21.71
C THR A 781 43.22 -21.74 22.97
N TYR A 782 41.91 -21.56 22.79
CA TYR A 782 40.94 -21.53 23.85
C TYR A 782 40.40 -22.92 24.19
N THR A 783 39.82 -23.05 25.37
CA THR A 783 38.97 -24.17 25.80
C THR A 783 37.58 -23.62 26.08
N ALA A 784 36.54 -24.29 25.59
CA ALA A 784 35.15 -23.92 25.82
C ALA A 784 34.57 -24.63 27.04
N SER A 785 33.64 -23.98 27.73
CA SER A 785 32.78 -24.60 28.74
C SER A 785 31.39 -23.98 28.68
N LEU A 786 30.40 -24.84 28.46
CA LEU A 786 28.98 -24.51 28.36
C LEU A 786 28.21 -25.58 29.14
N ILE A 787 27.16 -25.16 29.84
CA ILE A 787 26.17 -26.05 30.46
C ILE A 787 24.82 -25.56 29.98
N ASP A 788 24.09 -26.43 29.27
CA ASP A 788 22.79 -26.10 28.69
C ASP A 788 21.85 -25.50 29.75
N GLY A 789 21.18 -24.43 29.34
CA GLY A 789 20.21 -23.68 30.11
C GLY A 789 18.79 -24.16 29.88
N ASN A 790 17.86 -23.21 29.94
CA ASN A 790 16.42 -23.44 29.83
C ASN A 790 15.77 -22.50 28.80
N ASP A 791 16.56 -21.81 27.96
CA ASP A 791 16.03 -20.85 27.01
C ASP A 791 15.34 -21.59 25.88
N ARG A 792 14.12 -21.15 25.56
CA ARG A 792 13.32 -21.78 24.52
C ARG A 792 13.91 -21.54 23.13
N GLY A 793 14.57 -20.41 22.93
CA GLY A 793 15.24 -20.10 21.67
C GLY A 793 16.64 -20.70 21.59
N GLY A 794 16.98 -21.72 22.39
CA GLY A 794 18.19 -22.54 22.23
C GLY A 794 19.52 -21.87 22.62
N ILE A 795 19.52 -20.69 23.23
CA ILE A 795 20.74 -19.95 23.54
C ILE A 795 21.17 -20.02 25.00
N ASP A 796 22.49 -20.03 25.21
CA ASP A 796 23.14 -20.22 26.50
C ASP A 796 24.21 -19.17 26.83
N VAL A 797 24.67 -19.24 28.08
CA VAL A 797 25.90 -18.59 28.55
C VAL A 797 27.06 -19.58 28.60
N ALA A 798 28.26 -19.10 28.27
CA ALA A 798 29.44 -19.96 28.18
C ALA A 798 30.73 -19.24 28.59
N TYR A 799 31.83 -20.00 28.63
CA TYR A 799 33.18 -19.47 28.75
C TYR A 799 34.08 -19.96 27.62
N LEU A 800 34.91 -19.06 27.10
CA LEU A 800 36.17 -19.39 26.43
C LEU A 800 37.33 -18.99 27.32
N TYR A 801 38.28 -19.88 27.58
CA TYR A 801 39.47 -19.54 28.38
C TYR A 801 40.75 -20.20 27.89
N GLN A 802 41.89 -19.54 28.11
CA GLN A 802 43.20 -20.05 27.73
C GLN A 802 43.71 -21.02 28.80
N ALA A 803 43.46 -22.32 28.63
CA ALA A 803 43.82 -23.35 29.61
C ALA A 803 45.33 -23.43 29.92
N ALA A 804 46.20 -22.87 29.08
CA ALA A 804 47.63 -22.77 29.34
C ALA A 804 48.00 -21.69 30.38
N LEU A 805 47.09 -20.75 30.65
CA LEU A 805 47.26 -19.65 31.61
C LEU A 805 46.43 -19.83 32.88
N LEU A 806 45.53 -20.82 32.91
CA LEU A 806 44.63 -21.08 34.04
C LEU A 806 44.88 -22.47 34.63
N SER A 807 44.82 -22.55 35.95
CA SER A 807 44.79 -23.78 36.71
C SER A 807 43.57 -23.84 37.63
N ASN A 808 43.26 -25.03 38.15
CA ASN A 808 42.13 -25.25 39.07
C ASN A 808 40.76 -24.74 38.55
N VAL A 809 40.52 -24.84 37.24
CA VAL A 809 39.26 -24.39 36.64
C VAL A 809 38.09 -25.23 37.14
N VAL A 810 37.10 -24.59 37.74
CA VAL A 810 35.84 -25.17 38.21
C VAL A 810 34.68 -24.35 37.65
N ILE A 811 33.75 -25.03 36.99
CA ILE A 811 32.53 -24.43 36.43
C ILE A 811 31.34 -24.86 37.27
N THR A 812 30.45 -23.92 37.61
CA THR A 812 29.24 -24.19 38.41
C THR A 812 28.07 -23.35 37.89
N GLN A 813 26.99 -24.02 37.48
CA GLN A 813 25.74 -23.37 37.07
C GLN A 813 24.85 -23.14 38.30
N TYR A 814 24.26 -21.95 38.40
CA TYR A 814 23.36 -21.57 39.48
C TYR A 814 21.95 -21.31 38.96
N GLY A 815 20.93 -21.60 39.77
CA GLY A 815 19.55 -21.18 39.49
C GLY A 815 18.80 -21.96 38.40
N ALA A 816 19.40 -22.98 37.78
CA ALA A 816 18.80 -23.69 36.64
C ALA A 816 17.42 -24.33 36.92
N ALA A 817 17.17 -24.74 38.17
CA ALA A 817 15.88 -25.31 38.60
C ALA A 817 15.05 -24.34 39.45
N GLU A 818 15.43 -23.06 39.51
CA GLU A 818 14.72 -22.06 40.30
C GLU A 818 13.43 -21.63 39.58
N ILE A 819 12.37 -21.41 40.35
CA ILE A 819 11.01 -21.24 39.82
C ILE A 819 10.58 -19.79 40.00
N ASN A 820 10.03 -19.20 38.93
CA ASN A 820 9.35 -17.92 38.95
C ASN A 820 8.08 -18.03 39.80
N THR A 821 8.00 -17.21 40.85
CA THR A 821 6.86 -17.24 41.78
C THR A 821 5.56 -16.68 41.17
N PHE A 822 5.64 -15.97 40.04
CA PHE A 822 4.49 -15.39 39.38
C PHE A 822 3.59 -16.44 38.71
N ASP A 823 4.17 -17.35 37.93
CA ASP A 823 3.44 -18.31 37.09
C ASP A 823 3.97 -19.75 37.18
N SER A 824 4.95 -20.01 38.04
CA SER A 824 5.64 -21.30 38.16
C SER A 824 6.48 -21.70 36.94
N SER A 825 6.79 -20.78 36.03
CA SER A 825 7.81 -21.00 34.99
C SER A 825 9.21 -21.14 35.61
N LEU A 826 10.21 -21.53 34.82
CA LEU A 826 11.60 -21.39 35.25
C LEU A 826 11.95 -19.91 35.38
N LEU A 827 12.73 -19.57 36.42
CA LEU A 827 13.13 -18.19 36.70
C LEU A 827 14.25 -17.76 35.76
N HIS A 828 15.26 -18.60 35.57
CA HIS A 828 16.42 -18.31 34.72
C HIS A 828 16.34 -19.13 33.45
N ASP A 829 16.00 -18.47 32.34
CA ASP A 829 16.03 -19.06 31.01
C ASP A 829 17.48 -19.36 30.62
N ARG A 830 18.41 -18.45 30.95
CA ARG A 830 19.87 -18.61 30.81
C ARG A 830 20.54 -18.59 32.19
N PRO A 831 20.65 -19.74 32.88
CA PRO A 831 21.13 -19.80 34.26
C PRO A 831 22.56 -19.25 34.44
N PRO A 832 22.82 -18.39 35.45
CA PRO A 832 24.16 -17.86 35.69
C PRO A 832 25.25 -18.93 35.84
N LEU A 833 26.39 -18.72 35.19
CA LEU A 833 27.49 -19.69 35.13
C LEU A 833 28.76 -19.12 35.78
N ARG A 834 29.22 -19.75 36.85
CA ARG A 834 30.43 -19.33 37.56
C ARG A 834 31.64 -20.10 37.06
N LEU A 835 32.74 -19.38 36.81
CA LEU A 835 34.08 -19.92 36.64
C LEU A 835 34.96 -19.49 37.83
N LYS A 836 35.54 -20.48 38.50
CA LYS A 836 36.61 -20.31 39.49
C LYS A 836 37.90 -20.84 38.91
N ALA A 837 38.98 -20.07 38.96
CA ALA A 837 40.29 -20.49 38.46
C ALA A 837 41.42 -19.73 39.15
N THR A 838 42.65 -20.21 38.97
CA THR A 838 43.87 -19.50 39.35
C THR A 838 44.65 -19.18 38.08
N ALA A 839 44.84 -17.89 37.78
CA ALA A 839 45.60 -17.43 36.63
C ALA A 839 47.09 -17.31 36.94
N ASP A 840 47.93 -17.80 36.03
CA ASP A 840 49.38 -17.67 36.10
C ASP A 840 49.82 -16.30 35.56
N LEU A 841 50.53 -15.52 36.38
CA LEU A 841 51.02 -14.19 36.01
C LEU A 841 52.39 -14.25 35.35
N SER A 842 52.70 -13.28 34.50
CA SER A 842 53.96 -13.26 33.74
C SER A 842 55.21 -13.13 34.63
N ASN A 843 55.08 -12.57 35.83
CA ASN A 843 56.10 -12.47 36.86
C ASN A 843 56.30 -13.77 37.68
N GLY A 844 55.53 -14.81 37.41
CA GLY A 844 55.56 -16.09 38.12
C GLY A 844 54.71 -16.14 39.40
N GLY A 845 53.91 -15.10 39.67
CA GLY A 845 52.84 -15.09 40.67
C GLY A 845 51.55 -15.70 40.14
N THR A 846 50.49 -15.65 40.95
CA THR A 846 49.17 -16.19 40.61
C THR A 846 48.06 -15.27 41.09
N LEU A 847 46.96 -15.17 40.34
CA LEU A 847 45.76 -14.43 40.73
C LEU A 847 44.55 -15.36 40.73
N ASP A 848 43.86 -15.47 41.87
CA ASP A 848 42.60 -16.21 41.95
C ASP A 848 41.45 -15.41 41.33
N LEU A 849 40.63 -16.07 40.53
CA LEU A 849 39.53 -15.50 39.78
C LEU A 849 38.21 -16.13 40.20
N ASN A 850 37.21 -15.28 40.45
CA ASN A 850 35.80 -15.65 40.53
C ASN A 850 35.03 -14.82 39.50
N VAL A 851 34.55 -15.47 38.45
CA VAL A 851 33.78 -14.82 37.39
C VAL A 851 32.40 -15.46 37.32
N LEU A 852 31.34 -14.66 37.30
CA LEU A 852 29.96 -15.11 37.14
C LEU A 852 29.41 -14.47 35.87
N VAL A 853 29.14 -15.27 34.84
CA VAL A 853 28.51 -14.77 33.61
C VAL A 853 27.00 -14.86 33.75
N VAL A 854 26.30 -13.79 33.37
CA VAL A 854 24.84 -13.69 33.39
C VAL A 854 24.31 -13.35 31.99
N HIS A 855 23.10 -13.79 31.71
CA HIS A 855 22.30 -13.27 30.61
C HIS A 855 20.84 -13.18 31.08
N MET A 856 20.43 -11.96 31.46
CA MET A 856 19.14 -11.74 32.14
C MET A 856 17.98 -11.65 31.15
N ARG A 857 16.75 -11.77 31.64
CA ARG A 857 15.54 -11.60 30.81
C ARG A 857 15.50 -10.21 30.20
N SER A 858 15.31 -10.10 28.88
CA SER A 858 15.23 -8.82 28.17
C SER A 858 14.03 -7.95 28.59
N ARG A 859 13.99 -6.71 28.09
CA ARG A 859 12.84 -5.80 28.28
C ARG A 859 11.69 -6.05 27.30
N GLY A 860 11.84 -6.95 26.33
CA GLY A 860 10.78 -7.25 25.37
C GLY A 860 9.46 -7.59 26.08
N SER A 861 8.39 -6.89 25.69
CA SER A 861 7.03 -6.95 26.26
C SER A 861 6.88 -6.38 27.67
N ILE A 862 7.81 -5.55 28.17
CA ILE A 862 7.71 -4.96 29.52
C ILE A 862 6.50 -4.03 29.69
N ASP A 863 6.11 -3.33 28.62
CA ASP A 863 4.95 -2.42 28.58
C ASP A 863 3.64 -3.11 28.15
N SER A 864 3.71 -4.40 27.80
CA SER A 864 2.53 -5.15 27.36
C SER A 864 1.43 -5.15 28.44
N ALA A 865 0.20 -4.81 28.05
CA ALA A 865 -0.96 -4.86 28.94
C ALA A 865 -1.28 -6.28 29.45
N SER A 866 -1.00 -7.31 28.65
CA SER A 866 -1.26 -8.71 29.02
C SER A 866 -0.09 -9.36 29.74
N ASP A 867 1.13 -8.91 29.47
CA ASP A 867 2.34 -9.65 29.84
C ASP A 867 3.38 -8.86 30.64
N GLY A 868 3.26 -7.53 30.66
CA GLY A 868 4.24 -6.64 31.27
C GLY A 868 4.41 -6.88 32.77
N GLU A 869 3.35 -7.23 33.50
CA GLU A 869 3.45 -7.57 34.92
C GLU A 869 4.33 -8.82 35.16
N ARG A 870 4.18 -9.85 34.32
CA ARG A 870 5.02 -11.05 34.39
C ARG A 870 6.48 -10.69 34.09
N VAL A 871 6.74 -9.91 33.04
CA VAL A 871 8.10 -9.50 32.64
C VAL A 871 8.78 -8.70 33.76
N ARG A 872 8.12 -7.66 34.28
CA ARG A 872 8.63 -6.84 35.39
C ARG A 872 8.91 -7.69 36.64
N SER A 873 7.97 -8.57 37.01
CA SER A 873 8.13 -9.47 38.17
C SER A 873 9.28 -10.46 38.00
N LYS A 874 9.41 -11.09 36.82
CA LYS A 874 10.50 -12.04 36.53
C LYS A 874 11.86 -11.34 36.58
N ARG A 875 11.98 -10.13 36.03
CA ARG A 875 13.22 -9.32 36.08
C ARG A 875 13.64 -8.98 37.51
N LEU A 876 12.70 -8.55 38.36
CA LEU A 876 13.00 -8.31 39.79
C LEU A 876 13.45 -9.59 40.51
N GLN A 877 12.75 -10.71 40.30
CA GLN A 877 13.10 -11.99 40.91
C GLN A 877 14.46 -12.52 40.44
N GLN A 878 14.80 -12.37 39.16
CA GLN A 878 16.12 -12.72 38.64
C GLN A 878 17.21 -11.86 39.28
N ALA A 879 17.00 -10.54 39.40
CA ALA A 879 17.96 -9.63 40.02
C ALA A 879 18.26 -10.02 41.47
N ASN A 880 17.21 -10.29 42.25
CA ASN A 880 17.36 -10.73 43.65
C ASN A 880 18.01 -12.11 43.78
N SER A 881 17.69 -13.03 42.87
CA SER A 881 18.32 -14.36 42.82
C SER A 881 19.82 -14.26 42.51
N VAL A 882 20.22 -13.43 41.54
CA VAL A 882 21.64 -13.17 41.25
C VAL A 882 22.34 -12.52 42.45
N ALA A 883 21.71 -11.56 43.13
CA ALA A 883 22.26 -10.98 44.37
C ALA A 883 22.51 -12.06 45.44
N ALA A 884 21.56 -12.99 45.62
CA ALA A 884 21.73 -14.10 46.56
C ALA A 884 22.85 -15.08 46.13
N MET A 885 23.01 -15.34 44.83
CA MET A 885 24.13 -16.13 44.31
C MET A 885 25.47 -15.46 44.60
N ILE A 886 25.56 -14.13 44.41
CA ILE A 886 26.75 -13.35 44.74
C ILE A 886 27.07 -13.45 46.24
N ASP A 887 26.07 -13.37 47.13
CA ASP A 887 26.30 -13.50 48.58
C ASP A 887 26.86 -14.88 48.96
N VAL A 888 26.36 -15.94 48.32
CA VAL A 888 26.92 -17.30 48.47
C VAL A 888 28.37 -17.35 48.02
N ILE A 889 28.70 -16.76 46.86
CA ILE A 889 30.06 -16.74 46.31
C ILE A 889 31.01 -15.96 47.24
N LEU A 890 30.60 -14.79 47.71
CA LEU A 890 31.38 -13.94 48.61
C LEU A 890 31.53 -14.58 50.00
N THR A 891 30.58 -15.39 50.44
CA THR A 891 30.68 -16.19 51.67
C THR A 891 31.67 -17.35 51.51
N GLU A 892 31.70 -17.99 50.33
CA GLU A 892 32.63 -19.08 50.02
C GLU A 892 34.08 -18.58 49.90
N ASP A 893 34.28 -17.46 49.19
CA ASP A 893 35.60 -16.92 48.85
C ASP A 893 35.73 -15.42 49.20
N PRO A 894 35.70 -15.05 50.49
CA PRO A 894 35.61 -13.65 50.94
C PRO A 894 36.85 -12.79 50.66
N LEU A 895 37.96 -13.40 50.23
CA LEU A 895 39.24 -12.73 49.96
C LEU A 895 39.59 -12.70 48.47
N VAL A 896 38.67 -13.13 47.59
CA VAL A 896 38.89 -13.18 46.15
C VAL A 896 38.04 -12.11 45.47
N GLY A 897 38.59 -11.46 44.43
CA GLY A 897 37.84 -10.54 43.59
C GLY A 897 36.74 -11.28 42.83
N LEU A 898 35.50 -10.76 42.90
CA LEU A 898 34.36 -11.26 42.14
C LEU A 898 34.09 -10.31 40.97
N TYR A 899 33.89 -10.89 39.79
CA TYR A 899 33.51 -10.18 38.57
C TYR A 899 32.24 -10.82 38.00
N VAL A 900 31.10 -10.15 38.15
CA VAL A 900 29.83 -10.56 37.53
C VAL A 900 29.71 -9.82 36.22
N ILE A 901 29.74 -10.54 35.10
CA ILE A 901 29.84 -9.99 33.75
C ILE A 901 28.71 -10.51 32.87
N GLY A 902 28.42 -9.81 31.78
CA GLY A 902 27.50 -10.29 30.76
C GLY A 902 26.43 -9.27 30.41
N ASP A 903 25.41 -9.78 29.75
CA ASP A 903 24.24 -9.02 29.33
C ASP A 903 23.21 -9.01 30.47
N PHE A 904 23.12 -7.88 31.17
CA PHE A 904 22.15 -7.67 32.22
C PHE A 904 20.78 -7.30 31.69
N ASN A 905 20.67 -7.01 30.38
CA ASN A 905 19.47 -6.56 29.71
C ASN A 905 18.82 -5.38 30.46
N ALA A 906 19.65 -4.54 31.07
CA ALA A 906 19.27 -3.48 31.98
C ALA A 906 20.31 -2.37 31.98
N PHE A 907 19.83 -1.14 32.17
CA PHE A 907 20.66 0.05 32.20
C PHE A 907 21.49 0.14 33.49
N GLN A 908 22.46 1.04 33.49
CA GLN A 908 23.29 1.37 34.65
C GLN A 908 22.53 2.10 35.78
N PHE A 909 21.26 2.39 35.54
CA PHE A 909 20.30 3.04 36.42
C PHE A 909 18.91 2.41 36.26
N THR A 910 17.93 2.89 37.04
CA THR A 910 16.54 2.42 36.96
C THR A 910 15.87 2.72 35.62
N ASP A 911 15.12 1.74 35.10
CA ASP A 911 14.15 1.94 34.02
C ASP A 911 12.77 2.42 34.49
N GLY A 912 12.65 2.76 35.78
CA GLY A 912 11.40 3.15 36.44
C GLY A 912 10.50 1.97 36.83
N TYR A 913 10.63 0.81 36.18
CA TYR A 913 9.90 -0.40 36.58
C TYR A 913 10.67 -1.21 37.61
N VAL A 914 11.90 -1.60 37.25
CA VAL A 914 12.82 -2.41 38.05
C VAL A 914 14.26 -2.03 37.74
N ASP A 915 14.94 -1.46 38.73
CA ASP A 915 16.38 -1.25 38.71
C ASP A 915 17.12 -2.59 38.93
N VAL A 916 17.23 -3.39 37.87
CA VAL A 916 17.86 -4.74 37.92
C VAL A 916 19.30 -4.66 38.42
N VAL A 917 20.10 -3.73 37.88
CA VAL A 917 21.50 -3.58 38.27
C VAL A 917 21.60 -3.00 39.69
N GLY A 918 20.75 -2.05 40.06
CA GLY A 918 20.64 -1.53 41.41
C GLY A 918 20.26 -2.59 42.44
N GLN A 919 19.35 -3.53 42.10
CA GLN A 919 18.98 -4.63 42.99
C GLN A 919 20.15 -5.57 43.23
N ILE A 920 20.91 -5.90 42.18
CA ILE A 920 22.11 -6.74 42.27
C ILE A 920 23.22 -6.04 43.06
N THR A 921 23.43 -4.74 42.84
CA THR A 921 24.52 -3.98 43.47
C THR A 921 24.21 -3.51 44.88
N GLY A 922 22.95 -3.51 45.31
CA GLY A 922 22.56 -2.94 46.60
C GLY A 922 22.21 -1.45 46.54
N GLN A 923 22.03 -0.88 45.35
CA GLN A 923 21.87 0.55 45.11
C GLN A 923 20.45 0.97 44.66
N ALA A 924 19.54 0.02 44.39
CA ALA A 924 18.19 0.34 43.93
C ALA A 924 17.39 1.15 44.96
N ILE A 925 16.76 2.23 44.51
CA ILE A 925 16.01 3.17 45.36
C ILE A 925 14.51 2.88 45.25
N ALA A 926 13.84 2.66 46.39
CA ALA A 926 12.42 2.30 46.41
C ALA A 926 11.49 3.34 45.76
N ALA A 927 11.82 4.63 45.84
CA ALA A 927 11.01 5.71 45.28
C ALA A 927 11.07 5.78 43.75
N ASP A 928 12.09 5.19 43.14
CA ASP A 928 12.37 5.33 41.72
C ASP A 928 11.89 4.11 40.91
N ASN A 929 11.23 3.15 41.55
CA ASN A 929 10.88 1.85 40.96
C ASN A 929 9.43 1.45 41.26
N LEU A 930 8.72 0.95 40.24
CA LEU A 930 7.39 0.39 40.41
C LEU A 930 7.41 -0.90 41.25
N LEU A 931 8.35 -1.81 40.95
CA LEU A 931 8.60 -3.01 41.74
C LEU A 931 9.97 -2.92 42.39
N TRP A 932 10.01 -3.17 43.70
CA TRP A 932 11.23 -3.05 44.49
C TRP A 932 11.17 -3.97 45.71
N ASP A 933 12.28 -4.64 45.97
CA ASP A 933 12.60 -5.26 47.25
C ASP A 933 13.80 -4.55 47.89
N GLU A 934 13.96 -4.63 49.22
CA GLU A 934 15.14 -4.11 49.92
C GLU A 934 16.40 -4.82 49.40
N PRO A 935 17.34 -4.11 48.74
CA PRO A 935 18.49 -4.74 48.12
C PRO A 935 19.41 -5.44 49.13
N LEU A 936 19.86 -6.66 48.81
CA LEU A 936 20.66 -7.48 49.73
C LEU A 936 21.97 -6.78 50.17
N PHE A 937 22.61 -6.06 49.27
CA PHE A 937 23.89 -5.40 49.48
C PHE A 937 23.80 -3.94 49.91
N VAL A 938 22.64 -3.44 50.37
CA VAL A 938 22.45 -2.02 50.76
C VAL A 938 23.48 -1.52 51.79
N ASN A 939 23.99 -2.39 52.67
CA ASN A 939 25.00 -2.05 53.67
C ASN A 939 26.45 -2.16 53.19
N ALA A 940 26.69 -2.86 52.08
CA ALA A 940 28.00 -3.03 51.46
C ALA A 940 27.83 -3.14 49.93
N PRO A 941 27.48 -2.03 49.24
CA PRO A 941 27.12 -2.08 47.84
C PRO A 941 28.28 -2.55 46.95
N LEU A 942 27.93 -3.28 45.89
CA LEU A 942 28.86 -3.65 44.83
C LEU A 942 29.05 -2.48 43.86
N THR A 943 30.15 -2.50 43.11
CA THR A 943 30.50 -1.44 42.16
C THR A 943 30.24 -1.88 40.72
N GLN A 944 29.69 -1.00 39.90
CA GLN A 944 29.55 -1.19 38.46
C GLN A 944 30.77 -0.61 37.74
N ALA A 945 31.40 -1.38 36.84
CA ALA A 945 32.57 -0.93 36.09
C ALA A 945 32.23 0.18 35.10
N VAL A 946 31.01 0.18 34.52
CA VAL A 946 30.55 1.18 33.56
C VAL A 946 30.57 2.61 34.14
N GLN A 947 30.36 2.75 35.45
CA GLN A 947 30.41 4.04 36.15
C GLN A 947 31.84 4.62 36.25
N THR A 948 32.87 3.85 35.87
CA THR A 948 34.25 4.34 35.78
C THR A 948 34.57 5.00 34.43
N LEU A 949 33.68 4.83 33.43
CA LEU A 949 33.79 5.47 32.13
C LEU A 949 33.21 6.89 32.14
N VAL A 950 33.65 7.71 31.20
CA VAL A 950 33.00 8.99 30.89
C VAL A 950 31.62 8.72 30.28
N ALA A 951 30.66 9.64 30.48
CA ALA A 951 29.26 9.44 30.09
C ALA A 951 29.09 9.07 28.60
N GLU A 952 29.87 9.70 27.71
CA GLU A 952 29.86 9.42 26.26
C GLU A 952 30.30 7.99 25.89
N ASP A 953 30.99 7.29 26.80
CA ASP A 953 31.42 5.90 26.62
C ASP A 953 30.51 4.89 27.33
N GLN A 954 29.47 5.34 28.04
CA GLN A 954 28.54 4.47 28.75
C GLN A 954 27.44 3.94 27.82
N TYR A 955 27.84 3.13 26.84
CA TYR A 955 26.94 2.34 26.01
C TYR A 955 27.60 1.04 25.55
N SER A 956 26.78 0.03 25.31
CA SER A 956 27.15 -1.25 24.70
C SER A 956 26.20 -1.66 23.58
N PHE A 957 25.07 -0.98 23.44
CA PHE A 957 24.00 -1.32 22.50
C PHE A 957 23.34 -0.04 21.99
N VAL A 958 22.77 -0.08 20.78
CA VAL A 958 21.99 1.02 20.20
C VAL A 958 20.63 0.48 19.81
N PHE A 959 19.56 1.04 20.37
CA PHE A 959 18.18 0.64 20.11
C PHE A 959 17.39 1.86 19.72
N SER A 960 16.68 1.81 18.59
CA SER A 960 15.95 2.95 18.05
C SER A 960 16.82 4.22 18.17
N GLY A 961 18.02 4.18 17.58
CA GLY A 961 18.98 5.29 17.55
C GLY A 961 19.47 5.85 18.88
N ILE A 962 19.10 5.22 20.00
CA ILE A 962 19.51 5.63 21.35
C ILE A 962 20.62 4.72 21.82
N ALA A 963 21.77 5.30 22.16
CA ALA A 963 22.88 4.57 22.75
C ALA A 963 22.60 4.26 24.24
N GLN A 964 22.78 2.99 24.63
CA GLN A 964 22.43 2.51 25.97
C GLN A 964 23.31 1.35 26.44
N ILE A 965 23.34 1.13 27.76
CA ILE A 965 24.04 0.00 28.40
C ILE A 965 23.10 -1.19 28.53
N LEU A 966 23.52 -2.36 28.04
CA LEU A 966 22.94 -3.65 28.43
C LEU A 966 24.01 -4.58 29.03
N ASP A 967 25.26 -4.43 28.60
CA ASP A 967 26.41 -5.21 29.06
C ASP A 967 27.14 -4.47 30.17
N ASN A 968 27.39 -5.15 31.29
CA ASN A 968 28.01 -4.52 32.45
C ASN A 968 28.95 -5.49 33.16
N ALA A 969 29.78 -4.95 34.06
CA ALA A 969 30.57 -5.71 35.00
C ALA A 969 30.34 -5.19 36.42
N ILE A 970 29.92 -6.06 37.33
CA ILE A 970 29.70 -5.75 38.74
C ILE A 970 30.77 -6.45 39.58
N MET A 971 31.32 -5.75 40.57
CA MET A 971 32.41 -6.27 41.39
C MET A 971 32.29 -5.91 42.86
N ASN A 972 32.85 -6.78 43.71
CA ASN A 972 33.10 -6.44 45.11
C ASN A 972 34.31 -5.51 45.24
N ASP A 973 34.55 -4.97 46.44
CA ASP A 973 35.68 -4.06 46.70
C ASP A 973 37.04 -4.64 46.29
N ILE A 974 37.26 -5.96 46.48
CA ILE A 974 38.52 -6.62 46.09
C ILE A 974 38.66 -6.66 44.56
N GLY A 975 37.60 -7.01 43.84
CA GLY A 975 37.58 -6.95 42.38
C GLY A 975 37.84 -5.54 41.86
N LEU A 976 37.23 -4.53 42.49
CA LEU A 976 37.46 -3.12 42.15
C LEU A 976 38.91 -2.69 42.38
N MET A 977 39.51 -3.08 43.51
CA MET A 977 40.91 -2.75 43.80
C MET A 977 41.87 -3.43 42.82
N ASN A 978 41.54 -4.63 42.35
CA ASN A 978 42.35 -5.34 41.36
C ASN A 978 42.13 -4.82 39.92
N MET A 979 41.04 -4.08 39.65
CA MET A 979 40.75 -3.56 38.32
C MET A 979 41.67 -2.38 37.99
N THR A 980 42.52 -2.56 36.99
CA THR A 980 43.42 -1.53 36.45
C THR A 980 42.82 -0.82 35.23
N GLY A 981 41.76 -1.37 34.63
CA GLY A 981 41.02 -0.72 33.57
C GLY A 981 39.77 -1.50 33.14
N PHE A 982 38.85 -0.78 32.50
CA PHE A 982 37.64 -1.30 31.88
C PHE A 982 37.45 -0.58 30.55
N GLN A 983 37.24 -1.34 29.46
CA GLN A 983 37.04 -0.78 28.13
C GLN A 983 36.07 -1.63 27.33
N PHE A 984 35.12 -0.98 26.67
CA PHE A 984 34.38 -1.56 25.56
C PHE A 984 35.23 -1.54 24.29
N VAL A 985 35.05 -2.56 23.45
CA VAL A 985 35.35 -2.43 22.02
C VAL A 985 34.31 -1.50 21.42
N ARG A 986 34.67 -0.71 20.40
CA ARG A 986 33.69 -0.02 19.54
C ARG A 986 33.67 -0.59 18.15
N GLY A 987 32.48 -0.67 17.56
CA GLY A 987 32.28 -1.07 16.16
C GLY A 987 31.35 -2.27 16.00
N GLN A 988 30.67 -2.71 17.04
CA GLN A 988 29.55 -3.64 16.92
C GLN A 988 28.25 -2.83 16.87
N ALA A 989 27.95 -2.10 17.94
CA ALA A 989 26.74 -1.28 18.08
C ALA A 989 26.78 0.00 17.22
N ASP A 990 27.98 0.54 16.95
CA ASP A 990 28.15 1.79 16.18
C ASP A 990 28.14 1.60 14.66
N ALA A 991 28.10 0.37 14.18
CA ALA A 991 28.22 0.07 12.76
C ALA A 991 26.86 -0.08 12.07
N ASN A 992 26.82 0.29 10.79
CA ASN A 992 25.67 0.05 9.92
C ASN A 992 25.45 -1.47 9.71
N ILE A 993 24.19 -1.85 9.56
CA ILE A 993 23.74 -3.23 9.42
C ILE A 993 24.29 -3.94 8.18
N ASP A 994 24.57 -3.23 7.09
CA ASP A 994 25.16 -3.77 5.86
C ASP A 994 26.53 -4.43 6.08
N LEU A 995 27.20 -4.03 7.16
CA LEU A 995 28.50 -4.58 7.52
C LEU A 995 28.39 -6.01 8.09
N GLU A 996 27.20 -6.55 8.39
CA GLU A 996 27.00 -7.94 8.84
C GLU A 996 27.56 -8.95 7.82
N SER A 997 27.38 -8.68 6.54
CA SER A 997 27.81 -9.56 5.44
C SER A 997 29.30 -9.41 5.07
N ASN A 998 30.00 -8.39 5.58
CA ASN A 998 31.38 -8.11 5.22
C ASN A 998 32.38 -9.05 5.95
N ASN A 999 33.67 -8.98 5.59
CA ASN A 999 34.71 -9.84 6.18
C ASN A 999 35.53 -9.19 7.31
N THR A 1000 35.07 -8.08 7.89
CA THR A 1000 35.74 -7.36 9.00
C THR A 1000 35.19 -7.82 10.37
N SER A 1001 35.84 -7.43 11.48
CA SER A 1001 35.32 -7.73 12.83
C SER A 1001 34.16 -6.82 13.28
N VAL A 1002 33.92 -5.74 12.54
CA VAL A 1002 32.83 -4.78 12.80
C VAL A 1002 31.49 -5.45 12.53
N ARG A 1003 30.48 -5.19 13.36
CA ARG A 1003 29.13 -5.77 13.24
C ARG A 1003 29.13 -7.31 13.18
N SER A 1004 29.94 -7.93 14.04
CA SER A 1004 29.89 -9.37 14.34
C SER A 1004 28.79 -9.71 15.35
N SER A 1005 28.35 -8.71 16.11
CA SER A 1005 27.21 -8.70 17.01
C SER A 1005 26.58 -7.30 16.96
N ASP A 1006 25.37 -7.18 17.45
CA ASP A 1006 24.66 -5.95 17.79
C ASP A 1006 25.15 -5.30 19.11
N HIS A 1007 25.92 -6.03 19.94
CA HIS A 1007 26.50 -5.56 21.19
C HIS A 1007 28.01 -5.30 21.10
N ASP A 1008 28.46 -4.17 21.65
CA ASP A 1008 29.85 -3.92 21.98
C ASP A 1008 30.24 -4.72 23.24
N GLY A 1009 31.14 -5.68 23.08
CA GLY A 1009 31.74 -6.42 24.18
C GLY A 1009 32.83 -5.61 24.88
N PHE A 1010 33.25 -6.06 26.06
CA PHE A 1010 34.22 -5.34 26.89
C PHE A 1010 35.31 -6.24 27.45
N VAL A 1011 36.39 -5.61 27.93
CA VAL A 1011 37.47 -6.25 28.67
C VAL A 1011 37.76 -5.51 29.96
N ILE A 1012 37.79 -6.27 31.07
CA ILE A 1012 38.31 -5.85 32.36
C ILE A 1012 39.78 -6.27 32.43
N PHE A 1013 40.64 -5.32 32.77
CA PHE A 1013 42.06 -5.55 33.04
C PHE A 1013 42.24 -5.64 34.55
N VAL A 1014 42.77 -6.76 35.02
CA VAL A 1014 42.92 -7.01 36.45
C VAL A 1014 44.34 -7.42 36.80
N GLN A 1015 44.84 -6.92 37.91
CA GLN A 1015 46.17 -7.23 38.43
C GLN A 1015 46.09 -7.32 39.96
N GLU A 1016 46.88 -8.21 40.56
CA GLU A 1016 47.02 -8.25 42.02
C GLU A 1016 47.66 -6.94 42.51
N ASP A 1017 46.92 -6.14 43.29
CA ASP A 1017 47.47 -4.92 43.87
C ASP A 1017 48.54 -5.26 44.93
N ASN A 1018 49.81 -4.95 44.62
CA ASN A 1018 50.94 -5.21 45.50
C ASN A 1018 51.08 -4.19 46.66
N ASP A 1019 50.24 -3.15 46.73
CA ASP A 1019 50.23 -2.16 47.83
C ASP A 1019 49.38 -2.59 49.05
N LEU A 1020 49.12 -3.89 49.20
CA LEU A 1020 48.48 -4.56 50.36
C LEU A 1020 49.22 -4.38 51.71
N ILE A 1021 50.29 -3.58 51.79
CA ILE A 1021 50.90 -3.19 53.08
C ILE A 1021 49.91 -2.47 54.01
N PHE A 1022 48.81 -1.92 53.50
CA PHE A 1022 47.87 -1.11 54.30
C PHE A 1022 46.52 -1.76 54.64
N SER A 1023 46.17 -2.95 54.10
CA SER A 1023 44.84 -3.55 54.29
C SER A 1023 44.67 -4.37 55.58
N HIS A 1024 45.76 -4.82 56.21
CA HIS A 1024 45.69 -5.66 57.42
C HIS A 1024 45.78 -4.91 58.76
N GLY A 1025 45.82 -3.57 58.76
CA GLY A 1025 45.97 -2.79 59.97
C GLY A 1025 47.35 -3.00 60.64
N PHE A 1026 47.77 -2.04 61.46
CA PHE A 1026 48.94 -2.22 62.32
C PHE A 1026 48.60 -3.23 63.43
N GLU A 1027 49.15 -4.45 63.34
CA GLU A 1027 49.50 -5.25 64.52
C GLU A 1027 51.02 -5.29 64.74
#